data_AF-A0A819KYL4-F1
#
_entry.id   AF-A0A819KYL4-F1
#
_cell.length_a   1.000
_cell.length_b   1.000
_cell.length_c   1.000
_cell.angle_alpha   90.00
_cell.angle_beta   90.00
_cell.angle_gamma   90.00
#
_symmetry.space_group_name_H-M   'P 1'
#
loop_
_entity.id
_entity.type
_entity.pdbx_description
1 polymer ?
#
loop_
_entity_poly.entity_id
_entity_poly.type
_entity_poly.pdbx_seq_one_letter_code
_entity_poly.pdbx_strand_id
1 'polypeptide(L)'
;MDISDSYLQQHSNQFHSLLVNASESEMNTPSVVRTTYVSELTTNSSTYFRWCFGERFYYEAIQIKISTSGFYTFLSSGKMDTHGSIYNEYFKPSSPHENRLSDDQGSCEQYQFQFRVYLKNSITYILVVTTTYYNVTGKFSIFIYGPDIVAWKNISSPSVIEIPYSLAAQSNYSLQLTTESQTYSRDCRKSNYYYQAIQMNVMETGYYALNSISSMNTFGNIYKDDFDPMSPFENLLSQDYRACGHQNFKFIAYLHAGTRYILVVTTSSPNITGNFSILTSGPNNITLDPYTQILTSCFVGQKCQFYKKSIGVILDDILRDEIRSNMTMTDQSILVKVNAAITMIMFIGGLINSILSLLTFQNKDLRQVGCGIYLLASSITSFLTISMFTVKFWFVVLTQMNLSIRLSVVRGGCVSIESLLKLCLYLDAWLNACVAIERAILVFKGVKFNKQKSQRIARWIILILPFCIMVSIIHEPIYRELYEMKTETNKVDIDRWCLTRYSPSVQQYNTIILFFHLVAPCIVNLCSALFIIFGSALQRSTAQTRQTLREHIYKQFSEHKQLLISPIILLILSLPRLIMSMLSECVNPSNHRWVFIFGYFISFTPSMLIFIVFVLPSELYRKTFLEPFKRWRRLIHQ
;
A
#
# COMPACT_ATOMS: atom_id res chain seq x y z
N MET A 1 58.07 -7.89 -1.65
CA MET A 1 57.09 -7.30 -0.72
C MET A 1 55.84 -7.01 -1.51
N ASP A 2 55.19 -8.01 -2.10
CA ASP A 2 54.44 -9.08 -1.41
C ASP A 2 53.41 -8.48 -0.45
N ILE A 3 52.19 -8.29 -0.95
CA ILE A 3 50.88 -8.54 -0.32
C ILE A 3 49.86 -8.26 -1.46
N SER A 4 49.57 -9.25 -2.29
CA SER A 4 48.33 -9.28 -3.09
C SER A 4 47.84 -10.70 -3.41
N ASP A 5 48.70 -11.70 -3.29
CA ASP A 5 48.33 -13.09 -3.62
C ASP A 5 47.71 -13.89 -2.47
N SER A 6 47.78 -13.41 -1.22
CA SER A 6 47.19 -14.12 -0.07
C SER A 6 45.69 -13.84 0.16
N TYR A 7 45.12 -12.80 -0.47
CA TYR A 7 43.70 -12.45 -0.29
C TYR A 7 42.78 -13.12 -1.33
N LEU A 8 43.31 -13.46 -2.51
CA LEU A 8 42.59 -14.16 -3.58
C LEU A 8 42.50 -15.69 -3.34
N GLN A 9 43.42 -16.27 -2.58
CA GLN A 9 43.41 -17.71 -2.28
C GLN A 9 42.44 -18.11 -1.14
N GLN A 10 42.09 -17.17 -0.25
CA GLN A 10 41.21 -17.46 0.89
C GLN A 10 39.71 -17.46 0.50
N HIS A 11 39.33 -16.74 -0.57
CA HIS A 11 37.95 -16.73 -1.10
C HIS A 11 37.64 -17.88 -2.08
N SER A 12 38.66 -18.50 -2.69
CA SER A 12 38.49 -19.68 -3.55
C SER A 12 38.22 -20.96 -2.75
N ASN A 13 38.85 -21.11 -1.58
CA ASN A 13 38.70 -22.32 -0.75
C ASN A 13 37.41 -22.34 0.10
N GLN A 14 36.73 -21.21 0.27
CA GLN A 14 35.43 -21.16 0.97
C GLN A 14 34.23 -21.43 0.04
N PHE A 15 34.42 -21.27 -1.28
CA PHE A 15 33.42 -21.66 -2.28
C PHE A 15 33.48 -23.16 -2.60
N HIS A 16 34.66 -23.79 -2.47
CA HIS A 16 34.82 -25.21 -2.74
C HIS A 16 34.28 -26.13 -1.62
N SER A 17 34.20 -25.64 -0.37
CA SER A 17 33.61 -26.41 0.75
C SER A 17 32.07 -26.33 0.83
N LEU A 18 31.45 -25.37 0.13
CA LEU A 18 29.99 -25.25 0.03
C LEU A 18 29.37 -26.11 -1.10
N LEU A 19 30.19 -26.68 -1.99
CA LEU A 19 29.74 -27.58 -3.05
C LEU A 19 29.96 -29.07 -2.75
N VAL A 20 30.60 -29.42 -1.62
CA VAL A 20 30.87 -30.83 -1.25
C VAL A 20 29.95 -31.35 -0.14
N ASN A 21 29.23 -30.50 0.60
CA ASN A 21 28.34 -30.93 1.69
C ASN A 21 26.84 -30.98 1.34
N ALA A 22 26.49 -31.07 0.07
CA ALA A 22 25.10 -31.26 -0.39
C ALA A 22 24.92 -32.53 -1.23
N SER A 23 25.73 -33.56 -1.00
CA SER A 23 25.55 -34.90 -1.59
C SER A 23 25.24 -35.93 -0.51
N GLU A 24 24.00 -35.89 -0.01
CA GLU A 24 23.34 -37.07 0.57
C GLU A 24 21.81 -36.85 0.57
N SER A 25 21.24 -36.82 -0.63
CA SER A 25 19.91 -37.38 -0.89
C SER A 25 19.80 -37.66 -2.38
N GLU A 26 19.81 -38.94 -2.74
CA GLU A 26 19.53 -39.41 -4.10
C GLU A 26 18.18 -38.86 -4.56
N MET A 27 18.21 -37.96 -5.54
CA MET A 27 17.07 -37.66 -6.39
C MET A 27 17.61 -37.40 -7.79
N ASN A 28 17.37 -38.36 -8.68
CA ASN A 28 17.74 -38.38 -10.11
C ASN A 28 17.83 -36.98 -10.74
N THR A 29 19.05 -36.49 -10.98
CA THR A 29 19.27 -35.33 -11.83
C THR A 29 19.03 -35.75 -13.29
N PRO A 30 18.09 -35.12 -14.02
CA PRO A 30 17.93 -35.40 -15.44
C PRO A 30 19.24 -35.02 -16.15
N SER A 31 19.77 -35.93 -16.97
CA SER A 31 20.99 -35.72 -17.76
C SER A 31 20.83 -34.47 -18.61
N VAL A 32 21.56 -33.40 -18.29
CA VAL A 32 21.60 -32.19 -19.12
C VAL A 32 22.43 -32.49 -20.36
N VAL A 33 21.79 -32.46 -21.53
CA VAL A 33 22.43 -32.72 -22.82
C VAL A 33 22.93 -31.40 -23.40
N ARG A 34 24.17 -31.42 -23.92
CA ARG A 34 24.79 -30.27 -24.61
C ARG A 34 24.73 -30.46 -26.12
N THR A 35 24.19 -29.47 -26.82
CA THR A 35 24.20 -29.40 -28.29
C THR A 35 25.05 -28.22 -28.75
N THR A 36 25.93 -28.42 -29.74
CA THR A 36 26.88 -27.38 -30.23
C THR A 36 26.63 -27.03 -31.70
N TYR A 37 26.34 -25.76 -31.99
CA TYR A 37 26.23 -25.19 -33.34
C TYR A 37 27.44 -24.29 -33.62
N VAL A 38 27.97 -24.30 -34.84
CA VAL A 38 29.10 -23.45 -35.24
C VAL A 38 28.81 -22.84 -36.61
N SER A 39 28.99 -21.53 -36.73
CA SER A 39 28.79 -20.80 -37.99
C SER A 39 29.64 -19.52 -38.05
N GLU A 40 29.50 -18.77 -39.14
CA GLU A 40 30.23 -17.53 -39.41
C GLU A 40 29.30 -16.48 -40.04
N LEU A 41 29.24 -15.29 -39.44
CA LEU A 41 28.62 -14.13 -40.07
C LEU A 41 29.61 -13.54 -41.08
N THR A 42 29.18 -13.40 -42.33
CA THR A 42 29.99 -12.85 -43.44
C THR A 42 29.28 -11.66 -44.06
N THR A 43 29.93 -10.94 -44.98
CA THR A 43 29.30 -9.84 -45.74
C THR A 43 28.15 -10.30 -46.64
N ASN A 44 28.04 -11.61 -46.90
CA ASN A 44 26.94 -12.21 -47.65
C ASN A 44 25.78 -12.65 -46.75
N SER A 45 25.92 -12.55 -45.42
CA SER A 45 24.84 -12.87 -44.49
C SER A 45 23.67 -11.90 -44.67
N SER A 46 22.45 -12.39 -44.41
CA SER A 46 21.26 -11.54 -44.45
C SER A 46 21.40 -10.40 -43.46
N THR A 47 20.81 -9.24 -43.79
CA THR A 47 20.87 -8.07 -42.93
C THR A 47 19.50 -7.66 -42.43
N TYR A 48 19.43 -7.18 -41.19
CA TYR A 48 18.22 -6.55 -40.67
C TYR A 48 18.57 -5.31 -39.86
N PHE A 49 17.56 -4.47 -39.65
CA PHE A 49 17.65 -3.34 -38.75
C PHE A 49 17.32 -3.84 -37.34
N ARG A 50 18.30 -3.84 -36.43
CA ARG A 50 18.06 -4.20 -35.02
C ARG A 50 17.16 -3.17 -34.32
N TRP A 51 17.22 -1.93 -34.78
CA TRP A 51 16.37 -0.80 -34.38
C TRP A 51 15.79 -0.16 -35.64
N CYS A 52 14.55 0.34 -35.59
CA CYS A 52 13.79 0.86 -36.73
C CYS A 52 14.49 1.93 -37.62
N PHE A 53 15.66 2.43 -37.22
CA PHE A 53 16.66 3.07 -38.07
C PHE A 53 18.09 2.76 -37.55
N GLY A 54 19.08 2.64 -38.44
CA GLY A 54 20.49 2.41 -38.08
C GLY A 54 21.28 1.71 -39.18
N GLU A 55 22.51 1.33 -38.91
CA GLU A 55 23.28 0.46 -39.80
C GLU A 55 22.70 -0.95 -39.81
N ARG A 56 22.91 -1.66 -40.92
CA ARG A 56 22.42 -3.03 -41.11
C ARG A 56 23.30 -4.00 -40.34
N PHE A 57 22.68 -4.89 -39.56
CA PHE A 57 23.38 -5.93 -38.86
C PHE A 57 23.28 -7.23 -39.64
N TYR A 58 24.43 -7.87 -39.87
CA TYR A 58 24.46 -9.23 -40.39
C TYR A 58 23.85 -10.17 -39.35
N TYR A 59 22.93 -11.02 -39.78
CA TYR A 59 22.30 -11.99 -38.92
C TYR A 59 22.22 -13.35 -39.58
N GLU A 60 22.08 -14.36 -38.74
CA GLU A 60 21.74 -15.73 -39.11
C GLU A 60 20.49 -16.16 -38.35
N ALA A 61 19.49 -16.67 -39.08
CA ALA A 61 18.28 -17.23 -38.50
C ALA A 61 18.34 -18.76 -38.54
N ILE A 62 18.24 -19.37 -37.36
CA ILE A 62 18.40 -20.80 -37.14
C ILE A 62 17.06 -21.34 -36.65
N GLN A 63 16.46 -22.23 -37.42
CA GLN A 63 15.27 -22.97 -36.96
C GLN A 63 15.69 -23.94 -35.87
N ILE A 64 14.96 -23.98 -34.76
CA ILE A 64 15.14 -24.88 -33.64
C ILE A 64 13.85 -25.69 -33.45
N LYS A 65 14.01 -27.01 -33.38
CA LYS A 65 12.98 -27.96 -32.96
C LYS A 65 13.47 -28.76 -31.75
N ILE A 66 12.59 -28.90 -30.77
CA ILE A 66 12.84 -29.67 -29.55
C ILE A 66 11.84 -30.83 -29.44
N SER A 67 12.33 -31.96 -28.97
CA SER A 67 11.55 -33.18 -28.67
C SER A 67 10.93 -33.12 -27.28
N THR A 68 11.60 -32.50 -26.31
CA THR A 68 11.23 -32.50 -24.90
C THR A 68 11.00 -31.08 -24.39
N SER A 69 9.81 -30.80 -23.86
CA SER A 69 9.50 -29.50 -23.23
C SER A 69 10.35 -29.28 -21.97
N GLY A 70 10.91 -28.09 -21.80
CA GLY A 70 11.71 -27.78 -20.61
C GLY A 70 12.49 -26.48 -20.73
N PHE A 71 13.34 -26.22 -19.74
CA PHE A 71 14.24 -25.08 -19.78
C PHE A 71 15.49 -25.40 -20.59
N TYR A 72 15.78 -24.56 -21.57
CA TYR A 72 16.99 -24.58 -22.37
C TYR A 72 17.81 -23.33 -22.11
N THR A 73 19.11 -23.52 -21.89
CA THR A 73 20.08 -22.42 -21.72
C THR A 73 20.91 -22.30 -22.98
N PHE A 74 20.90 -21.12 -23.58
CA PHE A 74 21.66 -20.77 -24.78
C PHE A 74 22.88 -19.96 -24.34
N LEU A 75 24.05 -20.33 -24.85
CA LEU A 75 25.31 -19.66 -24.61
C LEU A 75 26.06 -19.50 -25.93
N SER A 76 26.56 -18.32 -26.22
CA SER A 76 27.47 -18.11 -27.36
C SER A 76 28.93 -18.07 -26.94
N SER A 77 29.81 -18.38 -27.88
CA SER A 77 31.26 -18.26 -27.72
C SER A 77 31.89 -17.89 -29.05
N GLY A 78 32.77 -16.89 -29.03
CA GLY A 78 33.45 -16.39 -30.22
C GLY A 78 34.35 -15.22 -29.89
N LYS A 79 35.06 -14.72 -30.91
CA LYS A 79 35.86 -13.49 -30.79
C LYS A 79 35.03 -12.23 -31.06
N MET A 80 33.85 -12.38 -31.67
CA MET A 80 32.94 -11.27 -31.96
C MET A 80 31.91 -11.12 -30.85
N ASP A 81 31.53 -9.88 -30.57
CA ASP A 81 30.49 -9.56 -29.59
C ASP A 81 29.11 -9.93 -30.14
N THR A 82 28.56 -11.04 -29.66
CA THR A 82 27.35 -11.65 -30.20
C THR A 82 26.10 -11.26 -29.40
N HIS A 83 25.02 -11.03 -30.14
CA HIS A 83 23.68 -10.82 -29.61
C HIS A 83 22.76 -11.94 -30.09
N GLY A 84 22.01 -12.53 -29.16
CA GLY A 84 21.08 -13.63 -29.43
C GLY A 84 19.65 -13.25 -29.08
N SER A 85 18.71 -13.60 -29.96
CA SER A 85 17.26 -13.42 -29.76
C SER A 85 16.53 -14.68 -30.20
N ILE A 86 15.60 -15.19 -29.37
CA ILE A 86 14.78 -16.35 -29.72
C ILE A 86 13.32 -15.95 -29.94
N TYR A 87 12.73 -16.48 -31.01
CA TYR A 87 11.40 -16.14 -31.51
C TYR A 87 10.49 -17.37 -31.55
N ASN A 88 9.20 -17.14 -31.34
CA ASN A 88 8.15 -18.14 -31.52
C ASN A 88 7.75 -18.22 -33.00
N GLU A 89 7.80 -19.42 -33.58
CA GLU A 89 7.36 -19.78 -34.94
C GLU A 89 8.14 -19.15 -36.10
N TYR A 90 8.23 -17.82 -36.16
CA TYR A 90 8.90 -17.09 -37.24
C TYR A 90 9.66 -15.86 -36.75
N PHE A 91 10.64 -15.44 -37.55
CA PHE A 91 11.34 -14.17 -37.41
C PHE A 91 11.10 -13.31 -38.65
N LYS A 92 10.66 -12.07 -38.43
CA LYS A 92 10.43 -11.10 -39.51
C LYS A 92 11.47 -9.98 -39.44
N PRO A 93 12.44 -9.90 -40.39
CA PRO A 93 13.50 -8.90 -40.36
C PRO A 93 13.02 -7.44 -40.37
N SER A 94 11.85 -7.18 -40.96
CA SER A 94 11.22 -5.85 -40.97
C SER A 94 10.59 -5.47 -39.62
N SER A 95 10.43 -6.42 -38.70
CA SER A 95 9.71 -6.26 -37.42
C SER A 95 10.35 -7.15 -36.34
N PRO A 96 11.61 -6.90 -35.94
CA PRO A 96 12.41 -7.80 -35.10
C PRO A 96 11.96 -7.89 -33.62
N HIS A 97 10.90 -7.18 -33.25
CA HIS A 97 10.27 -7.25 -31.94
C HIS A 97 9.09 -8.23 -31.90
N GLU A 98 8.53 -8.56 -33.07
CA GLU A 98 7.41 -9.49 -33.21
C GLU A 98 7.83 -10.90 -32.80
N ASN A 99 6.99 -11.59 -32.02
CA ASN A 99 7.17 -12.97 -31.56
C ASN A 99 8.46 -13.27 -30.79
N ARG A 100 9.18 -12.25 -30.31
CA ARG A 100 10.41 -12.46 -29.52
C ARG A 100 10.06 -12.94 -28.12
N LEU A 101 10.63 -14.07 -27.71
CA LEU A 101 10.41 -14.68 -26.39
C LEU A 101 11.46 -14.24 -25.36
N SER A 102 12.70 -14.07 -25.81
CA SER A 102 13.82 -13.63 -24.97
C SER A 102 14.93 -13.09 -25.86
N ASP A 103 15.69 -12.13 -25.35
CA ASP A 103 16.93 -11.65 -25.96
C ASP A 103 17.96 -11.29 -24.90
N ASP A 104 19.25 -11.40 -25.24
CA ASP A 104 20.34 -10.92 -24.38
C ASP A 104 21.38 -10.18 -25.23
N GLN A 105 21.71 -8.96 -24.82
CA GLN A 105 22.62 -8.03 -25.51
C GLN A 105 24.08 -8.16 -25.05
N GLY A 106 24.39 -9.19 -24.27
CA GLY A 106 25.72 -9.44 -23.73
C GLY A 106 25.63 -9.44 -22.20
N SER A 107 25.66 -10.63 -21.62
CA SER A 107 25.74 -10.79 -20.18
C SER A 107 27.08 -10.23 -19.69
N CYS A 108 27.06 -9.47 -18.60
CA CYS A 108 28.22 -8.75 -18.07
C CYS A 108 29.51 -9.61 -18.05
N GLU A 109 30.58 -9.02 -18.58
CA GLU A 109 32.00 -9.44 -18.53
C GLU A 109 32.58 -10.34 -19.64
N GLN A 110 31.80 -10.92 -20.57
CA GLN A 110 32.38 -11.79 -21.63
C GLN A 110 32.00 -11.48 -23.09
N TYR A 111 31.26 -10.41 -23.38
CA TYR A 111 30.87 -10.01 -24.76
C TYR A 111 30.19 -11.16 -25.56
N GLN A 112 29.46 -12.05 -24.88
CA GLN A 112 28.71 -13.15 -25.48
C GLN A 112 27.32 -13.18 -24.86
N PHE A 113 26.29 -13.56 -25.63
CA PHE A 113 24.95 -13.73 -25.10
C PHE A 113 24.80 -15.04 -24.31
N GLN A 114 24.06 -14.96 -23.20
CA GLN A 114 23.58 -16.08 -22.42
C GLN A 114 22.16 -15.83 -21.92
N PHE A 115 21.21 -16.70 -22.28
CA PHE A 115 19.86 -16.62 -21.74
C PHE A 115 19.23 -18.01 -21.55
N ARG A 116 18.29 -18.10 -20.62
CA ARG A 116 17.56 -19.32 -20.29
C ARG A 116 16.08 -19.11 -20.59
N VAL A 117 15.49 -20.00 -21.38
CA VAL A 117 14.09 -19.91 -21.83
C VAL A 117 13.39 -21.26 -21.70
N TYR A 118 12.11 -21.25 -21.36
CA TYR A 118 11.27 -22.45 -21.35
C TYR A 118 10.69 -22.67 -22.75
N LEU A 119 10.98 -23.82 -23.35
CA LEU A 119 10.51 -24.19 -24.68
C LEU A 119 9.56 -25.39 -24.58
N LYS A 120 8.52 -25.40 -25.43
CA LYS A 120 7.54 -26.48 -25.52
C LYS A 120 7.80 -27.35 -26.76
N ASN A 121 7.62 -28.65 -26.61
CA ASN A 121 7.60 -29.57 -27.74
C ASN A 121 6.47 -29.22 -28.72
N SER A 122 6.61 -29.63 -29.98
CA SER A 122 5.67 -29.35 -31.08
C SER A 122 5.59 -27.90 -31.56
N ILE A 123 6.38 -26.98 -30.98
CA ILE A 123 6.51 -25.60 -31.43
C ILE A 123 7.84 -25.44 -32.18
N THR A 124 7.83 -24.69 -33.28
CA THR A 124 9.04 -24.29 -33.99
C THR A 124 9.55 -22.97 -33.42
N TYR A 125 10.85 -22.86 -33.16
CA TYR A 125 11.47 -21.63 -32.69
C TYR A 125 12.50 -21.15 -33.70
N ILE A 126 12.73 -19.84 -33.77
CA ILE A 126 13.81 -19.25 -34.57
C ILE A 126 14.78 -18.56 -33.63
N LEU A 127 16.04 -19.01 -33.61
CA LEU A 127 17.13 -18.31 -32.96
C LEU A 127 17.82 -17.41 -33.98
N VAL A 128 17.81 -16.11 -33.71
CA VAL A 128 18.52 -15.11 -34.49
C VAL A 128 19.80 -14.74 -33.76
N VAL A 129 20.91 -14.86 -34.48
CA VAL A 129 22.24 -14.50 -34.00
C VAL A 129 22.73 -13.33 -34.83
N THR A 130 23.19 -12.30 -34.15
CA THR A 130 23.73 -11.08 -34.75
C THR A 130 24.88 -10.57 -33.90
N THR A 131 25.41 -9.40 -34.24
CA THR A 131 26.49 -8.73 -33.50
C THR A 131 26.00 -7.52 -32.73
N THR A 132 26.72 -7.14 -31.67
CA THR A 132 26.44 -5.93 -30.89
C THR A 132 26.70 -4.65 -31.69
N TYR A 133 27.72 -4.67 -32.56
CA TYR A 133 28.08 -3.58 -33.47
C TYR A 133 27.76 -3.94 -34.93
N TYR A 134 27.39 -2.95 -35.73
CA TYR A 134 27.05 -3.14 -37.14
C TYR A 134 28.29 -3.43 -38.00
N ASN A 135 28.09 -4.04 -39.17
CA ASN A 135 29.14 -4.46 -40.11
C ASN A 135 30.24 -5.39 -39.56
N VAL A 136 30.03 -5.97 -38.37
CA VAL A 136 30.96 -6.96 -37.79
C VAL A 136 30.66 -8.34 -38.36
N THR A 137 31.72 -9.02 -38.78
CA THR A 137 31.71 -10.40 -39.28
C THR A 137 32.65 -11.25 -38.44
N GLY A 138 32.41 -12.56 -38.39
CA GLY A 138 33.24 -13.44 -37.58
C GLY A 138 32.58 -14.78 -37.25
N LYS A 139 33.40 -15.70 -36.76
CA LYS A 139 33.00 -17.05 -36.36
C LYS A 139 32.40 -17.03 -34.95
N PHE A 140 31.34 -17.81 -34.77
CA PHE A 140 30.72 -18.06 -33.47
C PHE A 140 30.33 -19.52 -33.30
N SER A 141 30.27 -19.93 -32.04
CA SER A 141 29.71 -21.21 -31.59
C SER A 141 28.57 -20.95 -30.62
N ILE A 142 27.54 -21.80 -30.65
CA ILE A 142 26.41 -21.76 -29.71
C ILE A 142 26.34 -23.09 -29.00
N PHE A 143 26.30 -23.03 -27.68
CA PHE A 143 26.09 -24.17 -26.80
C PHE A 143 24.69 -24.08 -26.21
N ILE A 144 23.90 -25.13 -26.41
CA ILE A 144 22.56 -25.25 -25.86
C ILE A 144 22.56 -26.38 -24.84
N TYR A 145 22.18 -26.07 -23.61
CA TYR A 145 22.04 -27.02 -22.51
C TYR A 145 20.57 -27.22 -22.21
N GLY A 146 20.08 -28.46 -22.22
CA GLY A 146 18.68 -28.74 -21.97
C GLY A 146 18.39 -30.21 -21.69
N PRO A 147 17.10 -30.57 -21.54
CA PRO A 147 16.68 -31.94 -21.25
C PRO A 147 16.89 -32.92 -22.42
N ASP A 148 17.13 -32.43 -23.64
CA ASP A 148 17.32 -33.28 -24.83
C ASP A 148 18.11 -32.55 -25.93
N ILE A 149 18.59 -33.29 -26.94
CA ILE A 149 19.28 -32.78 -28.13
C ILE A 149 18.35 -31.85 -28.91
N VAL A 150 18.88 -30.72 -29.35
CA VAL A 150 18.16 -29.75 -30.19
C VAL A 150 18.42 -30.04 -31.67
N ALA A 151 17.37 -30.22 -32.46
CA ALA A 151 17.47 -30.28 -33.91
C ALA A 151 17.43 -28.87 -34.50
N TRP A 152 18.35 -28.54 -35.41
CA TRP A 152 18.38 -27.25 -36.08
C TRP A 152 18.48 -27.34 -37.60
N LYS A 153 18.02 -26.27 -38.26
CA LYS A 153 18.16 -26.06 -39.70
C LYS A 153 18.47 -24.60 -39.98
N ASN A 154 19.51 -24.32 -40.76
CA ASN A 154 19.80 -22.97 -41.22
C ASN A 154 18.72 -22.53 -42.23
N ILE A 155 18.13 -21.35 -42.01
CA ILE A 155 17.15 -20.76 -42.91
C ILE A 155 17.83 -19.58 -43.63
N SER A 156 18.23 -19.79 -44.88
CA SER A 156 18.90 -18.78 -45.71
C SER A 156 18.00 -17.63 -46.18
N SER A 157 16.69 -17.70 -45.92
CA SER A 157 15.75 -16.58 -45.99
C SER A 157 14.51 -16.97 -45.20
N PRO A 158 14.05 -16.21 -44.19
CA PRO A 158 12.79 -16.51 -43.53
C PRO A 158 11.73 -16.50 -44.62
N SER A 159 10.90 -17.55 -44.67
CA SER A 159 9.72 -17.58 -45.52
C SER A 159 8.88 -16.36 -45.16
N VAL A 160 9.03 -15.29 -45.95
CA VAL A 160 8.19 -14.11 -45.91
C VAL A 160 6.83 -14.63 -46.39
N ILE A 161 5.93 -14.86 -45.46
CA ILE A 161 4.52 -14.91 -45.79
C ILE A 161 4.18 -13.47 -46.19
N GLU A 162 4.34 -13.15 -47.46
CA GLU A 162 3.68 -12.00 -48.06
C GLU A 162 2.18 -12.30 -47.98
N ILE A 163 1.50 -11.66 -47.03
CA ILE A 163 0.05 -11.61 -47.03
C ILE A 163 -0.33 -10.75 -48.24
N PRO A 164 -1.11 -11.27 -49.21
CA PRO A 164 -1.56 -10.48 -50.34
C PRO A 164 -2.55 -9.43 -49.83
N TYR A 165 -2.08 -8.20 -49.63
CA TYR A 165 -2.93 -7.04 -49.39
C TYR A 165 -3.64 -6.66 -50.70
N SER A 166 -4.79 -7.26 -50.98
CA SER A 166 -5.64 -6.81 -52.10
C SER A 166 -6.97 -6.19 -51.71
N LEU A 167 -7.36 -6.18 -50.43
CA LEU A 167 -8.47 -5.36 -49.91
C LEU A 167 -8.28 -5.11 -48.41
N ALA A 168 -7.37 -4.22 -48.02
CA ALA A 168 -7.31 -3.77 -46.63
C ALA A 168 -8.39 -2.70 -46.42
N ALA A 169 -9.36 -2.98 -45.55
CA ALA A 169 -10.34 -1.99 -45.15
C ALA A 169 -9.61 -0.88 -44.35
N GLN A 170 -9.87 0.39 -44.68
CA GLN A 170 -9.23 1.54 -44.03
C GLN A 170 -10.27 2.35 -43.27
N SER A 171 -9.96 2.71 -42.03
CA SER A 171 -10.74 3.66 -41.25
C SER A 171 -9.86 4.79 -40.73
N ASN A 172 -10.42 6.00 -40.69
CA ASN A 172 -9.76 7.20 -40.16
C ASN A 172 -10.59 7.78 -39.02
N TYR A 173 -9.94 8.12 -37.91
CA TYR A 173 -10.57 8.65 -36.71
C TYR A 173 -9.75 9.80 -36.12
N SER A 174 -10.35 10.97 -35.91
CA SER A 174 -9.64 12.21 -35.54
C SER A 174 -10.06 12.72 -34.17
N LEU A 175 -9.08 13.11 -33.33
CA LEU A 175 -9.30 13.74 -32.01
C LEU A 175 -8.25 14.83 -31.73
N GLN A 176 -8.35 15.40 -30.52
CA GLN A 176 -7.45 16.40 -30.00
C GLN A 176 -7.02 16.07 -28.56
N LEU A 177 -5.74 16.32 -28.26
CA LEU A 177 -5.22 16.43 -26.90
C LEU A 177 -5.32 17.90 -26.46
N THR A 178 -6.01 18.15 -25.35
CA THR A 178 -6.22 19.47 -24.75
C THR A 178 -5.69 19.52 -23.33
N THR A 179 -5.63 20.70 -22.70
CA THR A 179 -5.27 20.84 -21.28
C THR A 179 -6.29 20.22 -20.32
N GLU A 180 -7.50 19.92 -20.80
CA GLU A 180 -8.55 19.22 -20.06
C GLU A 180 -8.46 17.70 -20.23
N SER A 181 -7.62 17.22 -21.14
CA SER A 181 -7.39 15.78 -21.31
C SER A 181 -6.75 15.21 -20.04
N GLN A 182 -7.10 13.96 -19.72
CA GLN A 182 -6.53 13.28 -18.56
C GLN A 182 -5.02 13.08 -18.76
N THR A 183 -4.29 12.99 -17.64
CA THR A 183 -2.84 12.82 -17.66
C THR A 183 -2.42 11.53 -16.98
N TYR A 184 -1.31 10.95 -17.44
CA TYR A 184 -0.69 9.79 -16.80
C TYR A 184 0.83 9.87 -16.88
N SER A 185 1.49 9.08 -16.03
CA SER A 185 2.96 8.99 -15.98
C SER A 185 3.40 7.77 -16.80
N ARG A 186 3.92 8.01 -18.00
CA ARG A 186 4.34 6.93 -18.91
C ARG A 186 5.67 6.29 -18.50
N ASP A 187 6.64 7.13 -18.19
CA ASP A 187 7.90 6.73 -17.58
C ASP A 187 7.79 6.89 -16.07
N CYS A 188 8.53 6.12 -15.29
CA CYS A 188 8.62 6.21 -13.82
C CYS A 188 9.09 7.59 -13.28
N ARG A 189 9.11 8.62 -14.12
CA ARG A 189 9.39 10.03 -13.84
C ARG A 189 8.05 10.76 -13.81
N LYS A 190 7.82 11.65 -12.84
CA LYS A 190 6.58 12.43 -12.65
C LYS A 190 6.33 13.45 -13.79
N SER A 191 6.17 12.98 -15.01
CA SER A 191 5.92 13.78 -16.20
C SER A 191 4.46 13.65 -16.59
N ASN A 192 3.76 14.77 -16.75
CA ASN A 192 2.35 14.80 -17.08
C ASN A 192 2.18 14.66 -18.61
N TYR A 193 1.74 13.49 -19.08
CA TYR A 193 1.42 13.28 -20.49
C TYR A 193 -0.10 13.28 -20.66
N TYR A 194 -0.62 14.23 -21.45
CA TYR A 194 -2.03 14.22 -21.84
C TYR A 194 -2.31 13.00 -22.73
N TYR A 195 -3.42 12.32 -22.50
CA TYR A 195 -3.77 11.14 -23.27
C TYR A 195 -5.26 11.09 -23.64
N GLN A 196 -5.56 10.34 -24.70
CA GLN A 196 -6.90 9.90 -25.05
C GLN A 196 -6.92 8.38 -25.09
N ALA A 197 -7.90 7.78 -24.41
CA ALA A 197 -8.17 6.35 -24.49
C ALA A 197 -9.34 6.10 -25.43
N ILE A 198 -9.17 5.13 -26.33
CA ILE A 198 -10.10 4.84 -27.40
C ILE A 198 -10.34 3.34 -27.38
N GLN A 199 -11.60 2.94 -27.23
CA GLN A 199 -11.96 1.54 -27.30
C GLN A 199 -11.96 1.08 -28.76
N MET A 200 -11.26 -0.02 -29.03
CA MET A 200 -11.23 -0.66 -30.35
C MET A 200 -12.16 -1.87 -30.35
N ASN A 201 -13.12 -1.86 -31.27
CA ASN A 201 -13.99 -3.01 -31.52
C ASN A 201 -13.53 -3.73 -32.79
N VAL A 202 -13.01 -4.95 -32.60
CA VAL A 202 -12.43 -5.78 -33.66
C VAL A 202 -13.45 -6.85 -34.03
N MET A 203 -13.92 -6.80 -35.28
CA MET A 203 -14.94 -7.72 -35.80
C MET A 203 -14.35 -9.00 -36.38
N GLU A 204 -13.09 -8.97 -36.82
CA GLU A 204 -12.42 -10.09 -37.48
C GLU A 204 -11.01 -10.27 -36.90
N THR A 205 -10.62 -11.51 -36.61
CA THR A 205 -9.30 -11.78 -36.03
C THR A 205 -8.21 -11.64 -37.10
N GLY A 206 -7.16 -10.88 -36.83
CA GLY A 206 -6.02 -10.79 -37.72
C GLY A 206 -5.04 -9.66 -37.39
N TYR A 207 -4.13 -9.37 -38.32
CA TYR A 207 -3.13 -8.31 -38.17
C TYR A 207 -3.69 -6.96 -38.61
N TYR A 208 -3.66 -6.01 -37.68
CA TYR A 208 -4.06 -4.64 -37.94
C TYR A 208 -2.86 -3.71 -37.83
N ALA A 209 -2.67 -2.86 -38.84
CA ALA A 209 -1.71 -1.78 -38.81
C ALA A 209 -2.41 -0.50 -38.33
N LEU A 210 -1.82 0.16 -37.33
CA LEU A 210 -2.28 1.43 -36.80
C LEU A 210 -1.21 2.48 -37.04
N ASN A 211 -1.62 3.65 -37.52
CA ASN A 211 -0.74 4.77 -37.81
C ASN A 211 -1.38 6.07 -37.33
N SER A 212 -0.63 6.92 -36.62
CA SER A 212 -1.10 8.27 -36.34
C SER A 212 -0.67 9.28 -37.41
N ILE A 213 -1.48 10.33 -37.57
CA ILE A 213 -1.20 11.48 -38.41
C ILE A 213 -1.39 12.71 -37.54
N SER A 214 -0.28 13.32 -37.14
CA SER A 214 -0.23 14.53 -36.33
C SER A 214 1.02 15.36 -36.66
N SER A 215 0.98 16.64 -36.31
CA SER A 215 2.16 17.52 -36.21
C SER A 215 2.85 17.42 -34.85
N MET A 216 2.25 16.71 -33.88
CA MET A 216 2.86 16.40 -32.60
C MET A 216 3.69 15.13 -32.69
N ASN A 217 4.69 15.00 -31.82
CA ASN A 217 5.36 13.73 -31.61
C ASN A 217 4.45 12.77 -30.82
N THR A 218 3.68 11.92 -31.49
CA THR A 218 2.67 11.02 -30.89
C THR A 218 3.25 9.67 -30.49
N PHE A 219 2.66 9.08 -29.45
CA PHE A 219 3.02 7.80 -28.84
C PHE A 219 1.73 6.98 -28.69
N GLY A 220 1.74 5.74 -29.16
CA GLY A 220 0.58 4.84 -29.11
C GLY A 220 0.85 3.60 -28.25
N ASN A 221 -0.14 3.20 -27.44
CA ASN A 221 -0.13 1.97 -26.66
C ASN A 221 -1.44 1.20 -26.89
N ILE A 222 -1.37 -0.11 -27.09
CA ILE A 222 -2.55 -1.00 -27.07
C ILE A 222 -2.55 -1.79 -25.76
N TYR A 223 -3.69 -1.76 -25.09
CA TYR A 223 -4.00 -2.57 -23.92
C TYR A 223 -5.08 -3.59 -24.26
N LYS A 224 -4.97 -4.77 -23.66
CA LYS A 224 -6.01 -5.81 -23.71
C LYS A 224 -6.98 -5.62 -22.53
N ASP A 225 -8.27 -5.74 -22.77
CA ASP A 225 -9.36 -5.65 -21.80
C ASP A 225 -9.57 -4.27 -21.16
N ASP A 226 -8.60 -3.74 -20.42
CA ASP A 226 -8.68 -2.45 -19.74
C ASP A 226 -7.34 -1.70 -19.65
N PHE A 227 -7.40 -0.38 -19.47
CA PHE A 227 -6.27 0.52 -19.32
C PHE A 227 -6.37 1.28 -18.00
N ASP A 228 -5.37 1.11 -17.13
CA ASP A 228 -5.21 1.89 -15.90
C ASP A 228 -4.09 2.93 -16.06
N PRO A 229 -4.39 4.24 -16.09
CA PRO A 229 -3.39 5.32 -16.10
C PRO A 229 -2.39 5.25 -14.95
N MET A 230 -2.77 4.62 -13.83
CA MET A 230 -1.92 4.47 -12.64
C MET A 230 -0.97 3.28 -12.76
N SER A 231 -1.27 2.33 -13.65
CA SER A 231 -0.52 1.09 -13.89
C SER A 231 -0.33 0.86 -15.40
N PRO A 232 0.34 1.79 -16.13
CA PRO A 232 0.38 1.80 -17.60
C PRO A 232 1.16 0.63 -18.24
N PHE A 233 1.68 -0.29 -17.43
CA PHE A 233 2.32 -1.52 -17.91
C PHE A 233 1.43 -2.76 -17.75
N GLU A 234 0.36 -2.67 -16.96
CA GLU A 234 -0.62 -3.74 -16.84
C GLU A 234 -1.44 -3.83 -18.12
N ASN A 235 -1.69 -5.06 -18.59
CA ASN A 235 -2.43 -5.36 -19.81
C ASN A 235 -1.86 -4.77 -21.11
N LEU A 236 -0.67 -4.14 -21.07
CA LEU A 236 -0.02 -3.58 -22.24
C LEU A 236 0.36 -4.71 -23.21
N LEU A 237 -0.20 -4.64 -24.42
CA LEU A 237 0.01 -5.63 -25.48
C LEU A 237 1.07 -5.17 -26.48
N SER A 238 1.08 -3.88 -26.82
CA SER A 238 2.06 -3.30 -27.74
C SER A 238 2.19 -1.81 -27.49
N GLN A 239 3.39 -1.26 -27.71
CA GLN A 239 3.67 0.17 -27.62
C GLN A 239 4.60 0.61 -28.75
N ASP A 240 4.40 1.82 -29.24
CA ASP A 240 5.34 2.48 -30.16
C ASP A 240 5.31 3.99 -29.97
N TYR A 241 6.48 4.60 -30.13
CA TYR A 241 6.71 6.01 -29.81
C TYR A 241 7.55 6.77 -30.80
N ARG A 242 8.15 6.05 -31.75
CA ARG A 242 8.93 6.61 -32.84
C ARG A 242 8.91 5.57 -33.95
N ALA A 243 7.90 5.61 -34.78
CA ALA A 243 7.95 4.88 -36.03
C ALA A 243 9.08 5.45 -36.88
N CYS A 244 10.25 4.84 -36.79
CA CYS A 244 11.34 5.02 -37.75
C CYS A 244 11.74 6.50 -37.95
N GLY A 245 11.78 7.32 -36.89
CA GLY A 245 12.19 8.72 -36.97
C GLY A 245 11.12 9.73 -37.38
N HIS A 246 9.87 9.29 -37.61
CA HIS A 246 8.73 10.20 -37.77
C HIS A 246 8.16 10.64 -36.42
N GLN A 247 7.51 11.80 -36.39
CA GLN A 247 6.77 12.29 -35.22
C GLN A 247 5.52 11.45 -34.91
N ASN A 248 5.18 10.43 -35.69
CA ASN A 248 3.95 9.67 -35.50
C ASN A 248 4.24 8.21 -35.13
N PHE A 249 3.39 7.59 -34.32
CA PHE A 249 3.48 6.17 -34.00
C PHE A 249 2.92 5.33 -35.15
N LYS A 250 3.51 4.17 -35.40
CA LYS A 250 3.07 3.22 -36.41
C LYS A 250 3.51 1.81 -36.07
N PHE A 251 2.56 0.95 -35.75
CA PHE A 251 2.84 -0.42 -35.36
C PHE A 251 1.75 -1.37 -35.85
N ILE A 252 2.07 -2.66 -35.86
CA ILE A 252 1.17 -3.74 -36.26
C ILE A 252 0.87 -4.58 -35.01
N ALA A 253 -0.41 -4.88 -34.79
CA ALA A 253 -0.85 -5.72 -33.69
C ALA A 253 -1.76 -6.84 -34.22
N TYR A 254 -1.60 -8.05 -33.68
CA TYR A 254 -2.52 -9.14 -33.91
C TYR A 254 -3.68 -9.04 -32.92
N LEU A 255 -4.89 -8.83 -33.40
CA LEU A 255 -6.08 -8.58 -32.59
C LEU A 255 -7.12 -9.69 -32.83
N HIS A 256 -7.74 -10.16 -31.75
CA HIS A 256 -8.79 -11.18 -31.79
C HIS A 256 -10.18 -10.56 -31.82
N ALA A 257 -11.07 -11.12 -32.65
CA ALA A 257 -12.47 -10.74 -32.68
C ALA A 257 -13.14 -11.00 -31.32
N GLY A 258 -14.04 -10.09 -30.90
CA GLY A 258 -14.77 -10.20 -29.63
C GLY A 258 -13.93 -9.96 -28.37
N THR A 259 -12.65 -9.58 -28.52
CA THR A 259 -11.81 -9.13 -27.40
C THR A 259 -11.84 -7.61 -27.30
N ARG A 260 -11.93 -7.08 -26.07
CA ARG A 260 -11.90 -5.64 -25.84
C ARG A 260 -10.45 -5.17 -25.89
N TYR A 261 -10.16 -4.13 -26.65
CA TYR A 261 -8.85 -3.49 -26.66
C TYR A 261 -8.99 -1.99 -26.46
N ILE A 262 -8.00 -1.37 -25.81
CA ILE A 262 -7.94 0.07 -25.59
C ILE A 262 -6.66 0.61 -26.22
N LEU A 263 -6.82 1.53 -27.17
CA LEU A 263 -5.74 2.30 -27.75
C LEU A 263 -5.59 3.61 -26.96
N VAL A 264 -4.43 3.80 -26.36
CA VAL A 264 -4.07 5.05 -25.68
C VAL A 264 -3.12 5.83 -26.57
N VAL A 265 -3.55 7.02 -26.97
CA VAL A 265 -2.72 7.97 -27.73
C VAL A 265 -2.27 9.09 -26.82
N THR A 266 -0.96 9.35 -26.82
CA THR A 266 -0.32 10.43 -26.07
C THR A 266 0.85 11.01 -26.88
N THR A 267 1.74 11.77 -26.24
CA THR A 267 2.89 12.44 -26.87
C THR A 267 4.23 11.93 -26.33
N SER A 268 5.29 11.99 -27.13
CA SER A 268 6.65 11.60 -26.72
C SER A 268 7.20 12.49 -25.60
N SER A 269 6.80 13.77 -25.56
CA SER A 269 7.19 14.74 -24.54
C SER A 269 5.99 15.15 -23.68
N PRO A 270 6.18 15.48 -22.38
CA PRO A 270 5.09 15.88 -21.50
C PRO A 270 4.52 17.25 -21.84
N ASN A 271 3.29 17.52 -21.39
CA ASN A 271 2.56 18.78 -21.53
C ASN A 271 2.35 19.26 -22.99
N ILE A 272 2.36 18.37 -23.97
CA ILE A 272 2.09 18.71 -25.38
C ILE A 272 0.62 18.47 -25.71
N THR A 273 -0.01 19.44 -26.36
CA THR A 273 -1.40 19.42 -26.84
C THR A 273 -1.45 19.63 -28.35
N GLY A 274 -2.53 19.19 -29.00
CA GLY A 274 -2.69 19.28 -30.46
C GLY A 274 -3.58 18.19 -31.05
N ASN A 275 -3.79 18.26 -32.36
CA ASN A 275 -4.72 17.38 -33.07
C ASN A 275 -4.00 16.15 -33.64
N PHE A 276 -4.66 15.00 -33.64
CA PHE A 276 -4.15 13.79 -34.26
C PHE A 276 -5.29 13.00 -34.93
N SER A 277 -4.95 12.23 -35.95
CA SER A 277 -5.84 11.24 -36.56
C SER A 277 -5.20 9.86 -36.52
N ILE A 278 -6.00 8.81 -36.43
CA ILE A 278 -5.57 7.42 -36.44
C ILE A 278 -6.10 6.78 -37.71
N LEU A 279 -5.18 6.27 -38.52
CA LEU A 279 -5.47 5.42 -39.67
C LEU A 279 -5.28 3.96 -39.25
N THR A 280 -6.31 3.15 -39.43
CA THR A 280 -6.21 1.70 -39.25
C THR A 280 -6.36 0.98 -40.58
N SER A 281 -5.61 -0.10 -40.78
CA SER A 281 -5.76 -1.01 -41.92
C SER A 281 -5.61 -2.46 -41.50
N GLY A 282 -6.47 -3.33 -42.03
CA GLY A 282 -6.46 -4.76 -41.66
C GLY A 282 -7.48 -5.57 -42.46
N PRO A 283 -7.75 -6.82 -42.03
CA PRO A 283 -8.73 -7.72 -42.67
C PRO A 283 -10.14 -7.12 -42.73
N ASN A 284 -10.51 -6.29 -41.75
CA ASN A 284 -11.80 -5.62 -41.67
C ASN A 284 -11.65 -4.22 -41.08
N ASN A 285 -12.69 -3.38 -41.07
CA ASN A 285 -12.64 -2.08 -40.40
C ASN A 285 -12.71 -2.26 -38.87
N ILE A 286 -11.88 -1.51 -38.13
CA ILE A 286 -12.02 -1.35 -36.68
C ILE A 286 -12.95 -0.16 -36.40
N THR A 287 -13.95 -0.37 -35.53
CA THR A 287 -14.74 0.74 -34.97
C THR A 287 -14.03 1.28 -33.73
N LEU A 288 -13.88 2.60 -33.68
CA LEU A 288 -13.18 3.31 -32.60
C LEU A 288 -14.19 4.18 -31.84
N ASP A 289 -14.38 3.88 -30.56
CA ASP A 289 -15.32 4.59 -29.69
C ASP A 289 -14.57 5.30 -28.56
N PRO A 290 -15.00 6.51 -28.13
CA PRO A 290 -14.42 7.17 -26.96
C PRO A 290 -14.51 6.28 -25.72
N TYR A 291 -13.38 5.97 -25.11
CA TYR A 291 -13.36 5.23 -23.85
C TYR A 291 -13.60 6.19 -22.70
N THR A 292 -14.78 6.13 -22.11
CA THR A 292 -15.09 6.85 -20.87
C THR A 292 -14.66 5.98 -19.68
N GLN A 293 -13.46 6.24 -19.16
CA GLN A 293 -13.04 5.64 -17.90
C GLN A 293 -13.93 6.17 -16.77
N ILE A 294 -14.57 5.27 -16.01
CA ILE A 294 -15.15 5.63 -14.72
C ILE A 294 -13.98 5.88 -13.77
N LEU A 295 -13.47 7.11 -13.78
CA LEU A 295 -12.34 7.52 -12.97
C LEU A 295 -12.78 7.54 -11.50
N THR A 296 -12.52 6.46 -10.76
CA THR A 296 -12.45 6.55 -9.29
C THR A 296 -11.24 7.44 -8.98
N SER A 297 -11.51 8.69 -8.63
CA SER A 297 -10.51 9.69 -8.28
C SER A 297 -9.48 9.15 -7.28
N CYS A 298 -8.27 8.84 -7.73
CA CYS A 298 -7.11 8.72 -6.85
C CYS A 298 -5.92 9.43 -7.49
N PHE A 299 -5.78 10.70 -7.13
CA PHE A 299 -4.67 11.54 -7.56
C PHE A 299 -3.38 11.16 -6.81
N VAL A 300 -2.27 11.15 -7.55
CA VAL A 300 -0.84 11.04 -7.17
C VAL A 300 -0.21 9.64 -7.32
N GLY A 301 0.47 9.45 -8.46
CA GLY A 301 1.22 8.26 -8.87
C GLY A 301 2.45 7.93 -8.03
N GLN A 302 3.05 6.75 -8.31
CA GLN A 302 4.24 6.10 -7.73
C GLN A 302 4.32 5.95 -6.20
N LYS A 303 3.57 6.75 -5.44
CA LYS A 303 3.40 6.59 -4.01
C LYS A 303 2.71 5.25 -3.76
N CYS A 304 1.63 4.91 -4.47
CA CYS A 304 0.75 3.77 -4.13
C CYS A 304 1.37 2.36 -4.05
N GLN A 305 2.50 2.06 -4.70
CA GLN A 305 3.16 0.76 -4.54
C GLN A 305 3.63 0.51 -3.10
N PHE A 306 3.86 1.57 -2.33
CA PHE A 306 4.19 1.50 -0.89
C PHE A 306 2.98 1.70 0.04
N TYR A 307 1.76 1.86 -0.51
CA TYR A 307 0.54 2.21 0.22
C TYR A 307 -0.56 1.15 0.06
N LYS A 308 -0.22 -0.13 0.27
CA LYS A 308 -1.20 -0.99 0.93
C LYS A 308 -1.36 -0.44 2.35
N LYS A 309 -2.21 0.57 2.49
CA LYS A 309 -2.40 1.28 3.76
C LYS A 309 -2.93 0.30 4.78
N SER A 310 -2.22 0.20 5.90
CA SER A 310 -2.83 -0.39 7.08
C SER A 310 -4.07 0.40 7.48
N ILE A 311 -5.14 -0.29 7.84
CA ILE A 311 -6.38 0.34 8.34
C ILE A 311 -6.07 1.35 9.47
N GLY A 312 -6.54 2.59 9.28
CA GLY A 312 -6.41 3.72 10.22
C GLY A 312 -5.52 4.87 9.72
N VAL A 313 -6.08 6.08 9.66
CA VAL A 313 -5.35 7.32 9.35
C VAL A 313 -4.66 7.86 10.61
N ILE A 314 -3.35 8.10 10.54
CA ILE A 314 -2.58 8.70 11.65
C ILE A 314 -2.40 10.21 11.46
N LEU A 315 -2.05 10.91 12.54
CA LEU A 315 -1.81 12.36 12.50
C LEU A 315 -0.72 12.74 11.49
N ASP A 316 0.31 11.89 11.36
CA ASP A 316 1.39 12.05 10.38
C ASP A 316 0.88 12.04 8.93
N ASP A 317 -0.23 11.33 8.65
CA ASP A 317 -0.85 11.32 7.32
C ASP A 317 -1.63 12.60 7.05
N ILE A 318 -2.33 13.10 8.07
CA ILE A 318 -3.23 14.24 7.97
C ILE A 318 -2.46 15.55 7.80
N LEU A 319 -1.37 15.72 8.55
CA LEU A 319 -0.57 16.96 8.56
C LEU A 319 0.61 16.94 7.58
N ARG A 320 0.84 15.82 6.89
CA ARG A 320 2.02 15.55 6.06
C ARG A 320 2.35 16.66 5.07
N ASP A 321 1.38 16.97 4.19
CA ASP A 321 1.58 17.87 3.06
C ASP A 321 1.33 19.33 3.44
N GLU A 322 1.07 19.60 4.73
CA GLU A 322 0.69 20.90 5.26
C GLU A 322 1.85 21.57 6.01
N ILE A 323 2.78 20.78 6.56
CA ILE A 323 3.94 21.28 7.29
C ILE A 323 5.09 21.47 6.31
N ARG A 324 5.56 22.71 6.19
CA ARG A 324 6.74 23.04 5.36
C ARG A 324 8.01 22.88 6.18
N SER A 325 9.03 22.23 5.61
CA SER A 325 10.35 22.09 6.22
C SER A 325 11.08 23.43 6.28
N ASN A 326 11.99 23.59 7.24
CA ASN A 326 12.83 24.79 7.45
C ASN A 326 12.07 26.12 7.60
N MET A 327 10.76 26.09 7.92
CA MET A 327 9.96 27.28 8.23
C MET A 327 9.58 27.29 9.71
N THR A 328 9.55 28.47 10.33
CA THR A 328 9.13 28.62 11.73
C THR A 328 7.62 28.43 11.88
N MET A 329 7.14 28.16 13.10
CA MET A 329 5.71 27.92 13.37
C MET A 329 4.82 29.12 12.98
N THR A 330 5.35 30.34 13.06
CA THR A 330 4.65 31.57 12.65
C THR A 330 4.48 31.69 11.15
N ASP A 331 5.29 30.99 10.35
CA ASP A 331 5.24 31.04 8.88
C ASP A 331 4.50 29.84 8.27
N GLN A 332 4.12 28.85 9.09
CA GLN A 332 3.33 27.70 8.68
C GLN A 332 1.91 28.09 8.25
N SER A 333 1.24 27.16 7.55
CA SER A 333 -0.14 27.33 7.08
C SER A 333 -1.12 27.60 8.23
N ILE A 334 -2.23 28.26 7.92
CA ILE A 334 -3.32 28.53 8.89
C ILE A 334 -3.82 27.21 9.50
N LEU A 335 -3.87 26.14 8.71
CA LEU A 335 -4.31 24.82 9.16
C LEU A 335 -3.41 24.25 10.27
N VAL A 336 -2.08 24.34 10.12
CA VAL A 336 -1.13 23.90 11.16
C VAL A 336 -1.29 24.73 12.44
N LYS A 337 -1.47 26.05 12.31
CA LYS A 337 -1.67 26.96 13.47
C LYS A 337 -2.97 26.68 14.22
N VAL A 338 -4.08 26.49 13.49
CA VAL A 338 -5.38 26.14 14.09
C VAL A 338 -5.30 24.79 14.80
N ASN A 339 -4.68 23.78 14.18
CA ASN A 339 -4.50 22.47 14.82
C ASN A 339 -3.62 22.53 16.07
N ALA A 340 -2.59 23.39 16.08
CA ALA A 340 -1.79 23.63 17.28
C ALA A 340 -2.64 24.29 18.38
N ALA A 341 -3.45 25.29 18.06
CA ALA A 341 -4.35 25.93 19.02
C ALA A 341 -5.37 24.92 19.60
N ILE A 342 -6.01 24.12 18.75
CA ILE A 342 -6.95 23.07 19.18
C ILE A 342 -6.25 22.05 20.08
N THR A 343 -5.05 21.59 19.71
CA THR A 343 -4.26 20.66 20.52
C THR A 343 -3.96 21.23 21.90
N MET A 344 -3.61 22.52 21.99
CA MET A 344 -3.35 23.18 23.27
C MET A 344 -4.60 23.36 24.13
N ILE A 345 -5.75 23.68 23.51
CA ILE A 345 -7.04 23.74 24.21
C ILE A 345 -7.41 22.37 24.78
N MET A 346 -7.27 21.31 23.97
CA MET A 346 -7.52 19.94 24.41
C MET A 346 -6.54 19.50 25.51
N PHE A 347 -5.28 19.92 25.43
CA PHE A 347 -4.29 19.66 26.48
C PHE A 347 -4.71 20.29 27.81
N ILE A 348 -5.04 21.58 27.82
CA ILE A 348 -5.45 22.30 29.04
C ILE A 348 -6.74 21.69 29.60
N GLY A 349 -7.76 21.48 28.77
CA GLY A 349 -9.03 20.88 29.18
C GLY A 349 -8.86 19.46 29.72
N GLY A 350 -8.11 18.61 29.00
CA GLY A 350 -7.82 17.23 29.38
C GLY A 350 -6.99 17.14 30.66
N LEU A 351 -6.02 18.03 30.86
CA LEU A 351 -5.26 18.14 32.10
C LEU A 351 -6.14 18.49 33.29
N ILE A 352 -6.97 19.54 33.18
CA ILE A 352 -7.89 19.94 34.24
C ILE A 352 -8.83 18.78 34.57
N ASN A 353 -9.45 18.16 33.57
CA ASN A 353 -10.35 17.02 33.75
C ASN A 353 -9.65 15.85 34.47
N SER A 354 -8.41 15.52 34.07
CA SER A 354 -7.65 14.42 34.67
C SER A 354 -7.25 14.72 36.10
N ILE A 355 -6.81 15.94 36.41
CA ILE A 355 -6.46 16.38 37.77
C ILE A 355 -7.69 16.34 38.68
N LEU A 356 -8.82 16.89 38.25
CA LEU A 356 -10.06 16.89 39.03
C LEU A 356 -10.56 15.45 39.29
N SER A 357 -10.46 14.58 38.30
CA SER A 357 -10.80 13.15 38.45
C SER A 357 -9.85 12.47 39.44
N LEU A 358 -8.54 12.71 39.32
CA LEU A 358 -7.52 12.15 40.21
C LEU A 358 -7.76 12.57 41.67
N LEU A 359 -8.01 13.86 41.91
CA LEU A 359 -8.34 14.38 43.24
C LEU A 359 -9.60 13.70 43.82
N THR A 360 -10.61 13.47 42.99
CA THR A 360 -11.85 12.80 43.41
C THR A 360 -11.59 11.35 43.81
N PHE A 361 -10.96 10.56 42.95
CA PHE A 361 -10.80 9.11 43.14
C PHE A 361 -9.61 8.72 44.04
N GLN A 362 -8.75 9.67 44.41
CA GLN A 362 -7.77 9.46 45.50
C GLN A 362 -8.42 9.31 46.87
N ASN A 363 -9.68 9.74 47.03
CA ASN A 363 -10.42 9.55 48.28
C ASN A 363 -10.48 8.05 48.66
N LYS A 364 -10.21 7.73 49.94
CA LYS A 364 -10.17 6.35 50.44
C LYS A 364 -11.54 5.68 50.43
N ASP A 365 -12.63 6.43 50.61
CA ASP A 365 -13.99 5.92 50.70
C ASP A 365 -14.49 5.42 49.34
N LEU A 366 -14.18 6.15 48.26
CA LEU A 366 -14.54 5.73 46.91
C LEU A 366 -13.78 4.47 46.48
N ARG A 367 -12.58 4.24 47.03
CA ARG A 367 -11.73 3.07 46.73
C ARG A 367 -12.08 1.84 47.56
N GLN A 368 -13.14 1.88 48.37
CA GLN A 368 -13.65 0.71 49.10
C GLN A 368 -14.18 -0.40 48.17
N VAL A 369 -14.51 -0.07 46.92
CA VAL A 369 -15.01 -0.98 45.89
C VAL A 369 -14.14 -0.87 44.64
N GLY A 370 -14.00 -1.96 43.89
CA GLY A 370 -13.18 -2.01 42.67
C GLY A 370 -13.47 -0.90 41.67
N CYS A 371 -14.74 -0.49 41.54
CA CYS A 371 -15.17 0.64 40.71
C CYS A 371 -14.36 1.93 40.94
N GLY A 372 -14.08 2.30 42.19
CA GLY A 372 -13.29 3.52 42.48
C GLY A 372 -11.80 3.35 42.17
N ILE A 373 -11.27 2.12 42.25
CA ILE A 373 -9.88 1.81 41.90
C ILE A 373 -9.71 1.87 40.37
N TYR A 374 -10.66 1.32 39.60
CA TYR A 374 -10.63 1.44 38.13
C TYR A 374 -10.76 2.89 37.66
N LEU A 375 -11.63 3.69 38.28
CA LEU A 375 -11.77 5.11 37.95
C LEU A 375 -10.51 5.92 38.31
N LEU A 376 -9.80 5.55 39.38
CA LEU A 376 -8.48 6.13 39.67
C LEU A 376 -7.47 5.78 38.57
N ALA A 377 -7.40 4.51 38.15
CA ALA A 377 -6.51 4.08 37.08
C ALA A 377 -6.86 4.73 35.73
N SER A 378 -8.14 4.90 35.42
CA SER A 378 -8.62 5.59 34.21
C SER A 378 -8.25 7.08 34.26
N SER A 379 -8.32 7.75 35.43
CA SER A 379 -7.86 9.14 35.59
C SER A 379 -6.36 9.32 35.27
N ILE A 380 -5.52 8.36 35.71
CA ILE A 380 -4.08 8.35 35.37
C ILE A 380 -3.87 8.08 33.88
N THR A 381 -4.62 7.12 33.32
CA THR A 381 -4.53 6.77 31.89
C THR A 381 -4.97 7.93 31.00
N SER A 382 -6.00 8.69 31.38
CA SER A 382 -6.42 9.92 30.70
C SER A 382 -5.32 10.97 30.71
N PHE A 383 -4.68 11.20 31.88
CA PHE A 383 -3.55 12.11 31.99
C PHE A 383 -2.39 11.73 31.06
N LEU A 384 -2.06 10.43 31.01
CA LEU A 384 -1.04 9.90 30.10
C LEU A 384 -1.45 10.04 28.63
N THR A 385 -2.72 9.78 28.31
CA THR A 385 -3.28 9.90 26.96
C THR A 385 -3.17 11.32 26.43
N ILE A 386 -3.64 12.32 27.20
CA ILE A 386 -3.57 13.71 26.76
C ILE A 386 -2.13 14.20 26.62
N SER A 387 -1.25 13.80 27.54
CA SER A 387 0.17 14.14 27.48
C SER A 387 0.84 13.54 26.24
N MET A 388 0.63 12.25 25.97
CA MET A 388 1.19 11.57 24.80
C MET A 388 0.61 12.08 23.49
N PHE A 389 -0.68 12.43 23.46
CA PHE A 389 -1.32 13.06 22.30
C PHE A 389 -0.65 14.40 21.95
N THR A 390 -0.42 15.26 22.96
CA THR A 390 0.26 16.54 22.77
C THR A 390 1.71 16.33 22.36
N VAL A 391 2.43 15.37 22.97
CA VAL A 391 3.78 14.98 22.53
C VAL A 391 3.79 14.51 21.08
N LYS A 392 2.81 13.69 20.66
CA LYS A 392 2.68 13.21 19.28
C LYS A 392 2.52 14.36 18.29
N PHE A 393 1.61 15.30 18.58
CA PHE A 393 1.40 16.47 17.74
C PHE A 393 2.69 17.29 17.56
N TRP A 394 3.33 17.66 18.66
CA TRP A 394 4.57 18.44 18.60
C TRP A 394 5.72 17.66 17.99
N PHE A 395 5.80 16.35 18.22
CA PHE A 395 6.79 15.50 17.58
C PHE A 395 6.65 15.54 16.05
N VAL A 396 5.44 15.39 15.51
CA VAL A 396 5.18 15.50 14.06
C VAL A 396 5.59 16.87 13.54
N VAL A 397 5.12 17.94 14.19
CA VAL A 397 5.42 19.32 13.77
C VAL A 397 6.94 19.60 13.79
N LEU A 398 7.63 19.28 14.89
CA LEU A 398 9.06 19.56 15.05
C LEU A 398 9.92 18.72 14.11
N THR A 399 9.60 17.44 13.92
CA THR A 399 10.40 16.53 13.06
C THR A 399 10.25 16.84 11.58
N GLN A 400 9.11 17.37 11.15
CA GLN A 400 8.91 17.84 9.77
C GLN A 400 9.48 19.25 9.55
N MET A 401 9.37 20.15 10.54
CA MET A 401 9.95 21.50 10.46
C MET A 401 11.48 21.49 10.50
N ASN A 402 12.11 20.58 11.26
CA ASN A 402 13.55 20.58 11.49
C ASN A 402 14.22 19.28 11.04
N LEU A 403 14.84 19.34 9.86
CA LEU A 403 15.59 18.22 9.28
C LEU A 403 16.87 17.87 10.07
N SER A 404 17.33 18.76 10.97
CA SER A 404 18.52 18.53 11.81
C SER A 404 18.29 17.56 12.97
N ILE A 405 17.03 17.17 13.24
CA ILE A 405 16.74 16.17 14.28
C ILE A 405 17.33 14.83 13.87
N ARG A 406 18.04 14.19 14.82
CA ARG A 406 18.71 12.90 14.62
C ARG A 406 17.72 11.83 14.17
N LEU A 407 18.12 11.06 13.15
CA LEU A 407 17.30 9.99 12.57
C LEU A 407 16.85 8.95 13.61
N SER A 408 17.69 8.64 14.60
CA SER A 408 17.35 7.71 15.68
C SER A 408 16.19 8.19 16.56
N VAL A 409 16.11 9.50 16.82
CA VAL A 409 15.00 10.11 17.58
C VAL A 409 13.71 10.04 16.77
N VAL A 410 13.79 10.36 15.47
CA VAL A 410 12.63 10.27 14.56
C VAL A 410 12.13 8.82 14.47
N ARG A 411 13.04 7.85 14.32
CA ARG A 411 12.70 6.42 14.26
C ARG A 411 12.10 5.93 15.57
N GLY A 412 12.71 6.26 16.70
CA GLY A 412 12.22 5.89 18.03
C GLY A 412 10.83 6.46 18.32
N GLY A 413 10.59 7.74 17.99
CA GLY A 413 9.28 8.35 18.17
C GLY A 413 8.23 7.83 17.20
N CYS A 414 8.61 7.51 15.96
CA CYS A 414 7.74 6.84 14.98
C CYS A 414 7.15 5.54 15.55
N VAL A 415 8.00 4.65 16.07
CA VAL A 415 7.60 3.34 16.61
C VAL A 415 6.87 3.45 17.95
N SER A 416 7.40 4.24 18.88
CA SER A 416 6.95 4.20 20.29
C SER A 416 5.72 5.04 20.57
N ILE A 417 5.63 6.26 20.03
CA ILE A 417 4.61 7.23 20.47
C ILE A 417 3.20 6.72 20.12
N GLU A 418 3.02 6.19 18.91
CA GLU A 418 1.71 5.67 18.47
C GLU A 418 1.29 4.44 19.28
N SER A 419 2.23 3.51 19.49
CA SER A 419 1.99 2.28 20.25
C SER A 419 1.55 2.58 21.69
N LEU A 420 2.23 3.52 22.34
CA LEU A 420 1.89 3.98 23.70
C LEU A 420 0.54 4.69 23.74
N LEU A 421 0.24 5.52 22.74
CA LEU A 421 -1.03 6.23 22.66
C LEU A 421 -2.21 5.26 22.50
N LYS A 422 -2.06 4.25 21.64
CA LYS A 422 -3.06 3.17 21.47
C LYS A 422 -3.24 2.33 22.71
N LEU A 423 -2.14 1.96 23.39
CA LEU A 423 -2.19 1.27 24.68
C LEU A 423 -3.06 2.04 25.68
N CYS A 424 -2.85 3.35 25.82
CA CYS A 424 -3.60 4.18 26.76
C CYS A 424 -5.09 4.25 26.40
N LEU A 425 -5.42 4.43 25.12
CA LEU A 425 -6.82 4.46 24.66
C LEU A 425 -7.55 3.13 24.91
N TYR A 426 -6.90 2.00 24.64
CA TYR A 426 -7.47 0.69 24.88
C TYR A 426 -7.60 0.39 26.38
N LEU A 427 -6.63 0.80 27.19
CA LEU A 427 -6.72 0.70 28.63
C LEU A 427 -7.93 1.46 29.17
N ASP A 428 -8.14 2.69 28.71
CA ASP A 428 -9.28 3.50 29.14
C ASP A 428 -10.62 2.83 28.79
N ALA A 429 -10.76 2.32 27.57
CA ALA A 429 -11.97 1.60 27.14
C ALA A 429 -12.27 0.37 28.01
N TRP A 430 -11.24 -0.46 28.28
CA TRP A 430 -11.39 -1.66 29.10
C TRP A 430 -11.60 -1.36 30.59
N LEU A 431 -10.99 -0.30 31.13
CA LEU A 431 -11.24 0.15 32.50
C LEU A 431 -12.70 0.63 32.65
N ASN A 432 -13.23 1.34 31.66
CA ASN A 432 -14.65 1.72 31.63
C ASN A 432 -15.57 0.49 31.61
N ALA A 433 -15.24 -0.53 30.82
CA ALA A 433 -15.96 -1.81 30.84
C ALA A 433 -15.89 -2.51 32.22
N CYS A 434 -14.72 -2.49 32.87
CA CYS A 434 -14.55 -3.05 34.22
C CYS A 434 -15.40 -2.30 35.27
N VAL A 435 -15.52 -0.97 35.14
CA VAL A 435 -16.43 -0.16 35.98
C VAL A 435 -17.88 -0.59 35.82
N ALA A 436 -18.34 -0.82 34.58
CA ALA A 436 -19.71 -1.26 34.34
C ALA A 436 -19.98 -2.68 34.86
N ILE A 437 -19.03 -3.61 34.66
CA ILE A 437 -19.12 -4.97 35.21
C ILE A 437 -19.21 -4.94 36.74
N GLU A 438 -18.33 -4.20 37.42
CA GLU A 438 -18.37 -4.10 38.89
C GLU A 438 -19.69 -3.50 39.39
N ARG A 439 -20.21 -2.48 38.71
CA ARG A 439 -21.52 -1.89 39.04
C ARG A 439 -22.65 -2.92 38.89
N ALA A 440 -22.63 -3.72 37.82
CA ALA A 440 -23.61 -4.78 37.61
C ALA A 440 -23.52 -5.87 38.70
N ILE A 441 -22.31 -6.31 39.06
CA ILE A 441 -22.08 -7.29 40.14
C ILE A 441 -22.50 -6.74 41.50
N LEU A 442 -22.23 -5.46 41.77
CA LEU A 442 -22.63 -4.79 43.01
C LEU A 442 -24.16 -4.80 43.17
N VAL A 443 -24.90 -4.46 42.11
CA VAL A 443 -26.37 -4.50 42.10
C VAL A 443 -26.88 -5.93 42.25
N PHE A 444 -26.32 -6.88 41.50
CA PHE A 444 -26.74 -8.28 41.51
C PHE A 444 -26.54 -8.96 42.88
N LYS A 445 -25.38 -8.74 43.51
CA LYS A 445 -25.06 -9.38 44.80
C LYS A 445 -25.67 -8.64 45.98
N GLY A 446 -25.97 -7.34 45.86
CA GLY A 446 -26.53 -6.51 46.92
C GLY A 446 -25.76 -6.68 48.23
N VAL A 447 -26.46 -7.13 49.28
CA VAL A 447 -25.88 -7.35 50.62
C VAL A 447 -24.81 -8.45 50.67
N LYS A 448 -24.80 -9.39 49.72
CA LYS A 448 -23.78 -10.46 49.63
C LYS A 448 -22.50 -10.00 48.91
N PHE A 449 -22.40 -8.72 48.54
CA PHE A 449 -21.23 -8.18 47.85
C PHE A 449 -20.03 -8.06 48.79
N ASN A 450 -18.93 -8.73 48.46
CA ASN A 450 -17.68 -8.65 49.23
C ASN A 450 -16.75 -7.57 48.68
N LYS A 451 -16.69 -6.44 49.40
CA LYS A 451 -15.87 -5.27 49.07
C LYS A 451 -14.37 -5.58 49.00
N GLN A 452 -13.81 -6.33 49.96
CA GLN A 452 -12.39 -6.65 50.00
C GLN A 452 -11.97 -7.54 48.81
N LYS A 453 -12.81 -8.51 48.44
CA LYS A 453 -12.58 -9.35 47.27
C LYS A 453 -12.58 -8.52 45.98
N SER A 454 -13.54 -7.61 45.83
CA SER A 454 -13.61 -6.68 44.69
C SER A 454 -12.35 -5.81 44.58
N GLN A 455 -11.88 -5.22 45.68
CA GLN A 455 -10.64 -4.44 45.70
C GLN A 455 -9.42 -5.24 45.25
N ARG A 456 -9.28 -6.48 45.73
CA ARG A 456 -8.16 -7.36 45.38
C ARG A 456 -8.18 -7.69 43.89
N ILE A 457 -9.34 -8.06 43.35
CA ILE A 457 -9.51 -8.35 41.92
C ILE A 457 -9.17 -7.13 41.07
N ALA A 458 -9.65 -5.94 41.47
CA ALA A 458 -9.39 -4.71 40.72
C ALA A 458 -7.90 -4.37 40.62
N ARG A 459 -7.12 -4.55 41.69
CA ARG A 459 -5.66 -4.35 41.67
C ARG A 459 -4.95 -5.31 40.72
N TRP A 460 -5.35 -6.59 40.71
CA TRP A 460 -4.80 -7.57 39.78
C TRP A 460 -5.15 -7.25 38.33
N ILE A 461 -6.40 -6.87 38.05
CA ILE A 461 -6.82 -6.49 36.70
C ILE A 461 -6.04 -5.28 36.19
N ILE A 462 -5.81 -4.25 37.02
CA ILE A 462 -5.04 -3.06 36.63
C ILE A 462 -3.59 -3.41 36.26
N LEU A 463 -3.00 -4.44 36.87
CA LEU A 463 -1.64 -4.89 36.54
C LEU A 463 -1.60 -5.77 35.28
N ILE A 464 -2.56 -6.67 35.11
CA ILE A 464 -2.58 -7.65 34.02
C ILE A 464 -3.07 -7.03 32.71
N LEU A 465 -4.06 -6.14 32.77
CA LEU A 465 -4.72 -5.58 31.59
C LEU A 465 -3.77 -4.85 30.63
N PRO A 466 -2.81 -4.00 31.08
CA PRO A 466 -1.83 -3.39 30.19
C PRO A 466 -0.98 -4.41 29.44
N PHE A 467 -0.58 -5.49 30.11
CA PHE A 467 0.20 -6.56 29.48
C PHE A 467 -0.58 -7.28 28.39
N CYS A 468 -1.84 -7.65 28.66
CA CYS A 468 -2.71 -8.28 27.66
C CYS A 468 -2.90 -7.39 26.43
N ILE A 469 -3.10 -6.08 26.63
CA ILE A 469 -3.24 -5.13 25.52
C ILE A 469 -1.93 -5.01 24.75
N MET A 470 -0.78 -4.87 25.43
CA MET A 470 0.52 -4.79 24.75
C MET A 470 0.81 -6.01 23.88
N VAL A 471 0.49 -7.22 24.36
CA VAL A 471 0.62 -8.46 23.57
C VAL A 471 -0.28 -8.41 22.33
N SER A 472 -1.53 -7.94 22.46
CA SER A 472 -2.46 -7.88 21.33
C SER A 472 -2.05 -6.90 20.23
N ILE A 473 -1.32 -5.82 20.57
CA ILE A 473 -0.88 -4.77 19.63
C ILE A 473 0.61 -4.88 19.25
N ILE A 474 1.29 -5.99 19.59
CA ILE A 474 2.73 -6.14 19.40
C ILE A 474 3.17 -6.08 17.93
N HIS A 475 2.27 -6.41 16.99
CA HIS A 475 2.54 -6.30 15.56
C HIS A 475 2.78 -4.85 15.13
N GLU A 476 2.16 -3.87 15.79
CA GLU A 476 2.29 -2.48 15.38
C GLU A 476 3.72 -1.94 15.43
N PRO A 477 4.45 -2.01 16.56
CA PRO A 477 5.83 -1.53 16.61
C PRO A 477 6.78 -2.35 15.74
N ILE A 478 6.47 -3.63 15.46
CA ILE A 478 7.31 -4.52 14.65
C ILE A 478 7.28 -4.11 13.17
N TYR A 479 6.09 -3.82 12.64
CA TYR A 479 5.89 -3.55 11.21
C TYR A 479 5.86 -2.04 10.88
N ARG A 480 6.26 -1.20 11.84
CA ARG A 480 6.34 0.25 11.65
C ARG A 480 7.78 0.67 11.36
N GLU A 481 7.96 1.30 10.21
CA GLU A 481 9.27 1.68 9.69
C GLU A 481 9.30 3.17 9.32
N LEU A 482 10.49 3.77 9.46
CA LEU A 482 10.78 5.11 9.00
C LEU A 482 11.38 5.04 7.60
N TYR A 483 10.73 5.68 6.63
CA TYR A 483 11.21 5.80 5.25
C TYR A 483 11.74 7.22 5.00
N GLU A 484 12.84 7.32 4.26
CA GLU A 484 13.44 8.60 3.85
C GLU A 484 13.47 8.68 2.32
N MET A 485 12.79 9.68 1.75
CA MET A 485 12.88 9.95 0.32
C MET A 485 13.76 11.18 0.09
N LYS A 486 14.74 11.04 -0.81
CA LYS A 486 15.57 12.14 -1.30
C LYS A 486 15.15 12.43 -2.74
N THR A 487 14.69 13.65 -3.02
CA THR A 487 14.44 14.11 -4.38
C THR A 487 15.78 14.53 -5.02
N GLU A 488 16.16 13.92 -6.13
CA GLU A 488 17.46 14.15 -6.79
C GLU A 488 17.65 15.58 -7.32
N THR A 489 16.57 16.35 -7.49
CA THR A 489 16.63 17.67 -8.12
C THR A 489 17.04 18.80 -7.18
N ASN A 490 17.02 18.61 -5.86
CA ASN A 490 17.55 19.56 -4.88
C ASN A 490 17.88 18.80 -3.58
N LYS A 491 19.11 18.92 -3.07
CA LYS A 491 19.53 18.38 -1.75
C LYS A 491 18.77 18.98 -0.54
N VAL A 492 17.65 19.67 -0.76
CA VAL A 492 16.95 20.54 0.21
C VAL A 492 15.64 19.90 0.72
N ASP A 493 15.01 19.00 -0.04
CA ASP A 493 13.72 18.38 0.36
C ASP A 493 13.91 16.91 0.76
N ILE A 494 14.30 16.67 2.01
CA ILE A 494 14.33 15.33 2.61
C ILE A 494 12.98 15.08 3.28
N ASP A 495 12.16 14.23 2.68
CA ASP A 495 10.88 13.83 3.27
C ASP A 495 11.03 12.57 4.12
N ARG A 496 10.64 12.66 5.40
CA ARG A 496 10.67 11.54 6.35
C ARG A 496 9.24 11.04 6.63
N TRP A 497 9.02 9.73 6.49
CA TRP A 497 7.70 9.12 6.65
C TRP A 497 7.70 7.99 7.66
N CYS A 498 6.77 8.04 8.61
CA CYS A 498 6.47 6.92 9.48
C CYS A 498 5.33 6.10 8.85
N LEU A 499 5.64 4.90 8.36
CA LEU A 499 4.68 4.04 7.64
C LEU A 499 4.58 2.67 8.29
N THR A 500 3.39 2.10 8.28
CA THR A 500 3.10 0.72 8.70
C THR A 500 2.90 -0.15 7.48
N ARG A 501 3.69 -1.21 7.35
CA ARG A 501 3.59 -2.18 6.25
C ARG A 501 3.20 -3.54 6.78
N TYR A 502 1.91 -3.85 6.68
CA TYR A 502 1.40 -5.17 7.05
C TYR A 502 1.34 -6.10 5.84
N SER A 503 1.68 -7.37 6.05
CA SER A 503 1.28 -8.42 5.12
C SER A 503 -0.26 -8.57 5.14
N PRO A 504 -0.90 -9.15 4.11
CA PRO A 504 -2.36 -9.32 4.08
C PRO A 504 -2.92 -10.01 5.34
N SER A 505 -2.23 -11.02 5.86
CA SER A 505 -2.63 -11.72 7.09
C SER A 505 -2.53 -10.83 8.34
N VAL A 506 -1.46 -10.03 8.45
CA VAL A 506 -1.28 -9.09 9.56
C VAL A 506 -2.27 -7.94 9.49
N GLN A 507 -2.65 -7.49 8.29
CA GLN A 507 -3.70 -6.50 8.07
C GLN A 507 -5.05 -7.00 8.60
N GLN A 508 -5.40 -8.26 8.29
CA GLN A 508 -6.62 -8.88 8.80
C GLN A 508 -6.58 -8.98 10.34
N TYR A 509 -5.47 -9.42 10.92
CA TYR A 509 -5.30 -9.45 12.37
C TYR A 509 -5.43 -8.07 13.02
N ASN A 510 -4.75 -7.05 12.48
CA ASN A 510 -4.83 -5.66 12.94
C ASN A 510 -6.28 -5.15 12.96
N THR A 511 -7.04 -5.49 11.93
CA THR A 511 -8.47 -5.13 11.82
C THR A 511 -9.29 -5.79 12.91
N ILE A 512 -9.13 -7.10 13.10
CA ILE A 512 -9.84 -7.87 14.13
C ILE A 512 -9.53 -7.31 15.52
N ILE A 513 -8.25 -7.05 15.82
CA ILE A 513 -7.82 -6.47 17.10
C ILE A 513 -8.40 -5.08 17.31
N LEU A 514 -8.37 -4.22 16.30
CA LEU A 514 -8.96 -2.88 16.38
C LEU A 514 -10.45 -2.94 16.72
N PHE A 515 -11.22 -3.80 16.03
CA PHE A 515 -12.63 -4.01 16.33
C PHE A 515 -12.83 -4.59 17.73
N PHE A 516 -12.01 -5.55 18.14
CA PHE A 516 -12.09 -6.15 19.47
C PHE A 516 -11.92 -5.11 20.59
N HIS A 517 -10.86 -4.30 20.56
CA HIS A 517 -10.62 -3.30 21.61
C HIS A 517 -11.59 -2.12 21.57
N LEU A 518 -12.26 -1.87 20.44
CA LEU A 518 -13.22 -0.77 20.31
C LEU A 518 -14.66 -1.21 20.63
N VAL A 519 -15.11 -2.31 20.02
CA VAL A 519 -16.51 -2.77 20.09
C VAL A 519 -16.76 -3.60 21.35
N ALA A 520 -15.84 -4.48 21.76
CA ALA A 520 -16.09 -5.36 22.90
C ALA A 520 -16.32 -4.60 24.22
N PRO A 521 -15.50 -3.59 24.60
CA PRO A 521 -15.78 -2.79 25.79
C PRO A 521 -17.12 -2.05 25.71
N CYS A 522 -17.51 -1.58 24.51
CA CYS A 522 -18.80 -0.93 24.31
C CYS A 522 -19.97 -1.90 24.53
N ILE A 523 -19.90 -3.11 23.97
CA ILE A 523 -20.91 -4.15 24.18
C ILE A 523 -21.02 -4.49 25.66
N VAL A 524 -19.89 -4.69 26.35
CA VAL A 524 -19.87 -4.98 27.79
C VAL A 524 -20.54 -3.87 28.60
N ASN A 525 -20.23 -2.60 28.30
CA ASN A 525 -20.85 -1.45 28.95
C ASN A 525 -22.36 -1.40 28.73
N LEU A 526 -22.81 -1.59 27.49
CA LEU A 526 -24.23 -1.58 27.12
C LEU A 526 -24.98 -2.73 27.79
N CYS A 527 -24.48 -3.96 27.68
CA CYS A 527 -25.08 -5.14 28.31
C CYS A 527 -25.14 -5.01 29.83
N SER A 528 -24.10 -4.45 30.48
CA SER A 528 -24.09 -4.20 31.93
C SER A 528 -25.16 -3.17 32.35
N ALA A 529 -25.33 -2.10 31.58
CA ALA A 529 -26.35 -1.09 31.85
C ALA A 529 -27.77 -1.64 31.66
N LEU A 530 -28.01 -2.39 30.57
CA LEU A 530 -29.28 -3.07 30.33
C LEU A 530 -29.58 -4.09 31.43
N PHE A 531 -28.58 -4.87 31.86
CA PHE A 531 -28.71 -5.81 32.96
C PHE A 531 -29.14 -5.12 34.26
N ILE A 532 -28.56 -3.95 34.60
CA ILE A 532 -28.97 -3.19 35.80
C ILE A 532 -30.43 -2.75 35.69
N ILE A 533 -30.86 -2.23 34.54
CA ILE A 533 -32.23 -1.72 34.35
C ILE A 533 -33.26 -2.85 34.39
N PHE A 534 -33.08 -3.87 33.55
CA PHE A 534 -34.03 -4.98 33.44
C PHE A 534 -33.96 -5.91 34.64
N GLY A 535 -32.77 -6.23 35.14
CA GLY A 535 -32.57 -7.08 36.31
C GLY A 535 -33.18 -6.47 37.57
N SER A 536 -32.97 -5.18 37.81
CA SER A 536 -33.58 -4.49 38.95
C SER A 536 -35.10 -4.38 38.81
N ALA A 537 -35.61 -4.14 37.59
CA ALA A 537 -37.04 -4.10 37.33
C ALA A 537 -37.72 -5.46 37.57
N LEU A 538 -37.09 -6.55 37.11
CA LEU A 538 -37.61 -7.91 37.30
C LEU A 538 -37.61 -8.30 38.79
N GLN A 539 -36.54 -7.98 39.52
CA GLN A 539 -36.45 -8.24 40.96
C GLN A 539 -37.52 -7.47 41.74
N ARG A 540 -37.75 -6.19 41.40
CA ARG A 540 -38.81 -5.37 42.02
C ARG A 540 -40.21 -5.85 41.66
N SER A 541 -40.46 -6.26 40.41
CA SER A 541 -41.74 -6.82 39.98
C SER A 541 -42.08 -8.13 40.71
N THR A 542 -41.07 -8.94 41.03
CA THR A 542 -41.25 -10.19 41.78
C THR A 542 -41.56 -9.90 43.26
N ALA A 543 -40.96 -8.84 43.84
CA ALA A 543 -41.19 -8.45 45.23
C ALA A 543 -42.46 -7.60 45.44
N GLN A 544 -42.93 -6.89 44.40
CA GLN A 544 -43.99 -5.91 44.49
C GLN A 544 -45.03 -6.13 43.38
N THR A 545 -46.00 -7.01 43.62
CA THR A 545 -46.97 -7.49 42.62
C THR A 545 -48.05 -6.48 42.21
N ARG A 546 -48.07 -5.29 42.82
CA ARG A 546 -49.11 -4.25 42.57
C ARG A 546 -48.91 -3.46 41.27
N GLN A 547 -47.72 -3.51 40.66
CA GLN A 547 -47.40 -2.77 39.43
C GLN A 547 -47.04 -3.76 38.32
N THR A 548 -47.27 -3.37 37.07
CA THR A 548 -46.90 -4.20 35.93
C THR A 548 -45.37 -4.18 35.71
N LEU A 549 -44.81 -5.25 35.13
CA LEU A 549 -43.38 -5.29 34.78
C LEU A 549 -42.97 -4.09 33.91
N ARG A 550 -43.85 -3.65 33.00
CA ARG A 550 -43.64 -2.47 32.13
C ARG A 550 -43.50 -1.17 32.95
N GLU A 551 -44.33 -0.98 33.97
CA GLU A 551 -44.24 0.18 34.88
C GLU A 551 -42.93 0.17 35.67
N HIS A 552 -42.52 -0.99 36.18
CA HIS A 552 -41.22 -1.13 36.85
C HIS A 552 -40.05 -0.84 35.93
N ILE A 553 -40.08 -1.30 34.67
CA ILE A 553 -39.05 -0.98 33.67
C ILE A 553 -39.02 0.52 33.38
N TYR A 554 -40.16 1.18 33.15
CA TYR A 554 -40.20 2.63 32.93
C TYR A 554 -39.63 3.42 34.11
N LYS A 555 -39.97 3.00 35.34
CA LYS A 555 -39.45 3.64 36.55
C LYS A 555 -37.94 3.45 36.69
N GLN A 556 -37.43 2.22 36.50
CA GLN A 556 -35.99 1.95 36.53
C GLN A 556 -35.24 2.66 35.41
N PHE A 557 -35.81 2.72 34.21
CA PHE A 557 -35.23 3.46 33.10
C PHE A 557 -35.12 4.96 33.43
N SER A 558 -36.16 5.57 34.01
CA SER A 558 -36.14 6.97 34.45
C SER A 558 -35.10 7.24 35.55
N GLU A 559 -35.02 6.35 36.55
CA GLU A 559 -34.06 6.44 37.67
C GLU A 559 -32.61 6.22 37.20
N HIS A 560 -32.39 5.33 36.22
CA HIS A 560 -31.06 4.89 35.81
C HIS A 560 -30.64 5.30 34.40
N LYS A 561 -31.38 6.20 33.73
CA LYS A 561 -31.04 6.69 32.38
C LYS A 561 -29.60 7.17 32.24
N GLN A 562 -29.04 7.73 33.31
CA GLN A 562 -27.63 8.18 33.35
C GLN A 562 -26.62 7.05 33.13
N LEU A 563 -26.94 5.80 33.50
CA LEU A 563 -26.09 4.64 33.24
C LEU A 563 -26.03 4.25 31.76
N LEU A 564 -27.01 4.64 30.95
CA LEU A 564 -27.01 4.45 29.49
C LEU A 564 -26.39 5.64 28.75
N ILE A 565 -26.52 6.85 29.29
CA ILE A 565 -25.96 8.07 28.69
C ILE A 565 -24.44 7.97 28.53
N SER A 566 -23.72 7.48 29.55
CA SER A 566 -22.25 7.36 29.49
C SER A 566 -21.76 6.42 28.37
N PRO A 567 -22.21 5.15 28.26
CA PRO A 567 -21.84 4.27 27.15
C PRO A 567 -22.21 4.82 25.77
N ILE A 568 -23.38 5.45 25.63
CA ILE A 568 -23.84 6.02 24.35
C ILE A 568 -22.96 7.20 23.93
N ILE A 569 -22.63 8.12 24.85
CA ILE A 569 -21.73 9.24 24.57
C ILE A 569 -20.34 8.73 24.17
N LEU A 570 -19.79 7.76 24.90
CA LEU A 570 -18.48 7.17 24.59
C LEU A 570 -18.49 6.47 23.21
N LEU A 571 -19.58 5.78 22.86
CA LEU A 571 -19.76 5.17 21.55
C LEU A 571 -19.79 6.23 20.44
N ILE A 572 -20.61 7.27 20.57
CA ILE A 572 -20.72 8.36 19.57
C ILE A 572 -19.37 9.03 19.36
N LEU A 573 -18.65 9.34 20.43
CA LEU A 573 -17.34 9.99 20.37
C LEU A 573 -16.23 9.09 19.81
N SER A 574 -16.38 7.76 19.91
CA SER A 574 -15.43 6.79 19.34
C SER A 574 -15.76 6.37 17.90
N LEU A 575 -16.97 6.65 17.42
CA LEU A 575 -17.45 6.30 16.08
C LEU A 575 -16.59 6.88 14.95
N PRO A 576 -16.10 8.15 15.02
CA PRO A 576 -15.22 8.67 13.98
C PRO A 576 -13.98 7.80 13.78
N ARG A 577 -13.41 7.23 14.84
CA ARG A 577 -12.25 6.32 14.73
C ARG A 577 -12.59 5.05 13.96
N LEU A 578 -13.79 4.49 14.18
CA LEU A 578 -14.27 3.31 13.47
C LEU A 578 -14.50 3.63 11.99
N ILE A 579 -15.16 4.74 11.68
CA ILE A 579 -15.36 5.22 10.32
C ILE A 579 -14.01 5.40 9.62
N MET A 580 -13.06 6.09 10.27
CA MET A 580 -11.72 6.36 9.73
C MET A 580 -10.88 5.10 9.55
N SER A 581 -11.13 4.06 10.35
CA SER A 581 -10.51 2.75 10.15
C SER A 581 -11.13 1.97 8.98
N MET A 582 -12.41 2.21 8.68
CA MET A 582 -13.13 1.51 7.61
C MET A 582 -13.08 2.24 6.26
N LEU A 583 -12.71 3.53 6.24
CA LEU A 583 -12.49 4.28 5.01
C LEU A 583 -11.31 3.65 4.25
N SER A 584 -11.63 3.02 3.13
CA SER A 584 -10.74 2.14 2.35
C SER A 584 -9.45 2.81 1.88
N GLU A 585 -8.51 1.96 1.47
CA GLU A 585 -7.08 2.19 1.15
C GLU A 585 -6.78 3.36 0.17
N CYS A 586 -7.80 3.96 -0.47
CA CYS A 586 -7.65 5.03 -1.47
C CYS A 586 -8.38 6.35 -1.15
N VAL A 587 -8.80 6.63 0.09
CA VAL A 587 -9.26 8.00 0.40
C VAL A 587 -8.06 8.93 0.55
N ASN A 588 -7.96 9.93 -0.33
CA ASN A 588 -6.99 10.99 -0.19
C ASN A 588 -7.47 11.96 0.91
N PRO A 589 -6.80 12.01 2.09
CA PRO A 589 -7.20 12.90 3.17
C PRO A 589 -7.17 14.37 2.73
N SER A 590 -6.44 14.70 1.65
CA SER A 590 -6.28 16.06 1.15
C SER A 590 -7.60 16.71 0.69
N ASN A 591 -8.58 15.93 0.23
CA ASN A 591 -9.82 16.47 -0.32
C ASN A 591 -10.83 16.84 0.77
N HIS A 592 -10.74 16.19 1.94
CA HIS A 592 -11.64 16.43 3.07
C HIS A 592 -10.87 16.61 4.39
N ARG A 593 -9.73 17.33 4.36
CA ARG A 593 -8.77 17.43 5.48
C ARG A 593 -9.42 17.74 6.82
N TRP A 594 -10.33 18.72 6.86
CA TRP A 594 -11.03 19.09 8.08
C TRP A 594 -11.82 17.93 8.69
N VAL A 595 -12.46 17.08 7.88
CA VAL A 595 -13.22 15.92 8.37
C VAL A 595 -12.28 14.89 9.02
N PHE A 596 -11.13 14.61 8.39
CA PHE A 596 -10.12 13.70 8.94
C PHE A 596 -9.52 14.27 10.24
N ILE A 597 -9.22 15.56 10.26
CA ILE A 597 -8.72 16.29 11.44
C ILE A 597 -9.75 16.21 12.58
N PHE A 598 -10.99 16.67 12.36
CA PHE A 598 -12.02 16.66 13.38
C PHE A 598 -12.33 15.24 13.86
N GLY A 599 -12.43 14.27 12.95
CA GLY A 599 -12.63 12.87 13.31
C GLY A 599 -11.49 12.32 14.18
N TYR A 600 -10.25 12.67 13.86
CA TYR A 600 -9.08 12.31 14.67
C TYR A 600 -9.16 12.93 16.06
N PHE A 601 -9.33 14.26 16.19
CA PHE A 601 -9.42 14.94 17.48
C PHE A 601 -10.60 14.45 18.34
N ILE A 602 -11.79 14.27 17.74
CA ILE A 602 -12.99 13.76 18.44
C ILE A 602 -12.73 12.37 19.02
N SER A 603 -11.95 11.52 18.33
CA SER A 603 -11.66 10.17 18.81
C SER A 603 -10.89 10.10 20.13
N PHE A 604 -10.20 11.19 20.52
CA PHE A 604 -9.51 11.31 21.81
C PHE A 604 -10.36 11.96 22.90
N THR A 605 -11.48 12.60 22.53
CA THR A 605 -12.40 13.24 23.47
C THR A 605 -12.96 12.29 24.55
N PRO A 606 -13.32 11.01 24.28
CA PRO A 606 -13.81 10.09 25.32
C PRO A 606 -12.92 10.04 26.56
N SER A 607 -11.61 9.87 26.35
CA SER A 607 -10.65 9.74 27.43
C SER A 607 -10.46 11.07 28.19
N MET A 608 -10.74 12.21 27.56
CA MET A 608 -10.68 13.54 28.19
C MET A 608 -11.92 13.92 29.00
N LEU A 609 -12.95 13.06 29.08
CA LEU A 609 -14.23 13.40 29.70
C LEU A 609 -14.56 12.59 30.95
N ILE A 610 -13.60 11.88 31.55
CA ILE A 610 -13.84 11.05 32.75
C ILE A 610 -14.57 11.81 33.88
N PHE A 611 -14.13 13.03 34.22
CA PHE A 611 -14.78 13.83 35.27
C PHE A 611 -16.23 14.16 34.87
N ILE A 612 -16.43 14.59 33.63
CA ILE A 612 -17.73 15.02 33.11
C ILE A 612 -18.70 13.85 33.00
N VAL A 613 -18.21 12.67 32.62
CA VAL A 613 -19.02 11.47 32.38
C VAL A 613 -19.31 10.70 33.67
N PHE A 614 -18.33 10.60 34.58
CA PHE A 614 -18.49 9.79 35.80
C PHE A 614 -18.74 10.62 37.05
N VAL A 615 -18.03 11.75 37.26
CA VAL A 615 -18.10 12.52 38.51
C VAL A 615 -19.31 13.45 38.54
N LEU A 616 -19.50 14.28 37.52
CA LEU A 616 -20.59 15.27 37.50
C LEU A 616 -22.00 14.65 37.62
N PRO A 617 -22.33 13.55 36.93
CA PRO A 617 -23.68 12.97 36.99
C PRO A 617 -23.92 12.18 38.28
N SER A 618 -22.86 11.69 38.92
CA SER A 618 -22.97 10.86 40.13
C SER A 618 -23.08 11.72 41.39
N GLU A 619 -24.21 11.61 42.10
CA GLU A 619 -24.36 12.28 43.39
C GLU A 619 -23.28 11.89 44.40
N LEU A 620 -22.90 10.61 44.41
CA LEU A 620 -21.88 10.09 45.32
C LEU A 620 -20.54 10.77 45.05
N TYR A 621 -20.06 10.70 43.82
CA TYR A 621 -18.73 11.24 43.47
C TYR A 621 -18.70 12.76 43.55
N ARG A 622 -19.78 13.44 43.12
CA ARG A 622 -19.89 14.90 43.22
C ARG A 622 -19.88 15.38 44.68
N LYS A 623 -20.57 14.68 45.60
CA LYS A 623 -20.54 15.02 47.03
C LYS A 623 -19.12 14.87 47.60
N THR A 624 -18.45 13.76 47.31
CA THR A 624 -17.08 13.51 47.76
C THR A 624 -16.08 14.53 47.20
N PHE A 625 -16.23 14.94 45.94
CA PHE A 625 -15.39 15.98 45.33
C PHE A 625 -15.57 17.36 46.00
N LEU A 626 -16.81 17.72 46.38
CA LEU A 626 -17.12 19.03 46.98
C LEU A 626 -16.81 19.12 48.48
N GLU A 627 -16.64 17.99 49.15
CA GLU A 627 -16.47 17.92 50.61
C GLU A 627 -15.22 18.69 51.13
N PRO A 628 -14.03 18.55 50.51
CA PRO A 628 -12.85 19.32 50.91
C PRO A 628 -13.07 20.83 50.81
N PHE A 629 -13.72 21.30 49.74
CA PHE A 629 -14.02 22.73 49.54
C PHE A 629 -15.00 23.27 50.57
N LYS A 630 -16.01 22.48 50.95
CA LYS A 630 -16.95 22.85 52.01
C LYS A 630 -16.27 22.93 53.38
N ARG A 631 -15.30 22.04 53.65
CA ARG A 631 -14.50 22.07 54.88
C ARG A 631 -13.58 23.28 54.93
N TRP A 632 -12.90 23.60 53.82
CA TRP A 632 -12.04 24.78 53.70
C TRP A 632 -12.83 26.09 53.83
N ARG A 633 -14.01 26.20 53.20
CA ARG A 633 -14.88 27.38 53.35
C ARG A 633 -15.37 27.59 54.78
N ARG A 634 -15.65 26.51 55.53
CA ARG A 634 -16.00 26.61 56.96
C ARG A 634 -14.83 27.09 57.80
N LEU A 635 -13.61 26.72 57.46
CA LEU A 635 -12.38 27.17 58.15
C LEU A 635 -11.99 28.62 57.84
N ILE A 636 -12.50 29.21 56.74
CA ILE A 636 -12.29 30.64 56.39
C ILE A 636 -13.37 31.54 57.01
N HIS A 637 -14.55 30.99 57.32
CA HIS A 637 -15.64 31.72 57.97
C HIS A 637 -15.65 31.58 59.50
N GLN A 638 -14.78 30.72 60.04
CA GLN A 638 -14.38 30.70 61.45
C GLN A 638 -13.12 31.53 61.60
#